data_AF-A0A1E3BFV2-F1
#
_entry.id   AF-A0A1E3BFV2-F1
#
_cell.length_a   1.000
_cell.length_b   1.000
_cell.length_c   1.000
_cell.angle_alpha   90.00
_cell.angle_beta   90.00
_cell.angle_gamma   90.00
#
_symmetry.space_group_name_H-M   'P 1'
#
loop_
_entity.id
_entity.type
_entity.pdbx_description
1 polymer ?
#
loop_
_entity_poly.entity_id
_entity_poly.type
_entity_poly.pdbx_seq_one_letter_code
_entity_poly.pdbx_strand_id
1 'polypeptide(L)'
;MLRQAAQGARWYQHVARRSPSIPSLPLPRTLPVVTRRFVHYGGPDDKVRFYEQDTPGSKTRRKVNPEAEESVEREEVEEKLSRVEQELRILEEGPFGPNSEFMRSLPEKDRVIALEALRKHAVQRGQQDTDGGLDQVFDDELDEILREEFEGFAEEEENWQAHREDGEDEKPVVTRPYEVMLPDEESHSYVDRFNERLDQFAHNKSNEPLKQELWKWYRRCKQVVPGFLEAMPEEARYLVWDSQVSGQIAKDARAAHLQALAEDAAITGKNLTTPHTISYITSLHEGGKTNQALDQWEAYQNELSQRKEDLEAYWKLGVRLFAAEDNPQRAQDIALAFLANDQTRQPRILKPVIVAWGRQPGKEAGIKAWALYLQLKIFLGPDMTMEDYDHISIGLLKAGRFDLAIAVFKDMMVTGKDPADDSTALYKAAIGFAGNLHASSINERQVNRVSLSTLTLLPRRFQNRFFYASWMKKLIGMGEVDSAASVIELMYERGVKPDSKHLNGLMAAWLRDGSPSARTKAESLAWAMIQQRIDLVWDRERTPGQAPRLSLGQQTDPRIRVPKWMQRTVPPGNIETFSILLLHYTRRGDDDMTDYLIKRLEDSRIKPNSYFMNHLLYAELRRQDLRTLWHKFRTMSATIQPDLETYACLWDCGKLQYDRGRTAFEANFPTARQLFAEMVTWYTNLSPRAKSTTQDEFSKDLYDQIIRCFCFSKDLPGTLVAMHTLRTIFNVYPDDTTARLIILQVSRLASVPANTPKRHLRRLSSTPRSRENINQVQRLVDILSQRKAAELEEKGLSLTNMDPHERNECQLEIMADLLRIVMGRMGEQSEVEGQVLSVAGEMGASDVDLGTPLGEESRSLL
;
A
#
# COMPACT_ATOMS: atom_id res chain seq x y z
N MET A 1 -23.30 -7.33 -6.19
CA MET A 1 -21.93 -7.72 -5.83
C MET A 1 -20.87 -7.30 -6.85
N LEU A 2 -21.20 -6.49 -7.87
CA LEU A 2 -20.22 -5.90 -8.80
C LEU A 2 -19.71 -4.51 -8.37
N ARG A 3 -20.35 -3.86 -7.38
CA ARG A 3 -20.07 -2.46 -7.00
C ARG A 3 -18.99 -2.24 -5.92
N GLN A 4 -18.20 -3.25 -5.57
CA GLN A 4 -17.04 -3.07 -4.67
C GLN A 4 -15.77 -3.77 -5.16
N ALA A 5 -15.79 -4.33 -6.38
CA ALA A 5 -14.58 -4.88 -7.03
C ALA A 5 -13.76 -3.80 -7.76
N ALA A 6 -14.33 -2.59 -7.96
CA ALA A 6 -13.71 -1.51 -8.70
C ALA A 6 -12.91 -0.51 -7.83
N GLN A 7 -12.92 -0.63 -6.50
CA GLN A 7 -12.15 0.27 -5.61
C GLN A 7 -10.83 -0.34 -5.10
N GLY A 8 -10.38 -1.46 -5.68
CA GLY A 8 -9.15 -2.15 -5.29
C GLY A 8 -7.96 -2.02 -6.26
N ALA A 9 -8.12 -1.33 -7.39
CA ALA A 9 -7.08 -1.20 -8.42
C ALA A 9 -6.16 0.03 -8.23
N ARG A 10 -6.01 0.54 -7.00
CA ARG A 10 -5.03 1.57 -6.66
C ARG A 10 -3.74 0.95 -6.13
N TRP A 11 -2.97 0.26 -6.96
CA TRP A 11 -1.61 -0.17 -6.63
C TRP A 11 -0.72 -0.18 -7.87
N TYR A 12 -0.20 0.99 -8.24
CA TYR A 12 1.04 1.15 -9.01
C TYR A 12 1.80 2.39 -8.53
N GLN A 13 2.16 2.36 -7.25
CA GLN A 13 3.37 3.00 -6.73
C GLN A 13 4.08 1.89 -5.93
N HIS A 14 5.41 1.81 -6.01
CA HIS A 14 6.29 0.75 -5.47
C HIS A 14 6.50 -0.49 -6.37
N VAL A 15 7.37 -0.30 -7.37
CA VAL A 15 8.39 -1.28 -7.79
C VAL A 15 9.66 -0.81 -7.06
N ALA A 16 10.41 -1.53 -6.23
CA ALA A 16 10.60 -2.95 -5.99
C ALA A 16 11.09 -3.18 -4.55
N ARG A 17 10.75 -4.33 -3.94
CA ARG A 17 11.59 -4.97 -2.91
C ARG A 17 11.76 -6.44 -3.29
N ARG A 18 12.98 -6.83 -3.63
CA ARG A 18 13.40 -8.23 -3.71
C ARG A 18 13.91 -8.66 -2.34
N SER A 19 13.47 -9.81 -1.85
CA SER A 19 14.17 -10.58 -0.83
C SER A 19 14.52 -11.96 -1.41
N PRO A 20 15.61 -12.59 -0.95
CA PRO A 20 16.36 -13.56 -1.74
C PRO A 20 15.87 -14.99 -1.51
N SER A 21 15.84 -15.79 -2.58
CA SER A 21 15.95 -17.24 -2.45
C SER A 21 16.86 -17.77 -3.56
N ILE A 22 17.89 -18.49 -3.12
CA ILE A 22 18.96 -19.07 -3.91
C ILE A 22 18.39 -20.25 -4.72
N PRO A 23 18.78 -20.41 -5.98
CA PRO A 23 19.30 -21.72 -6.38
C PRO A 23 20.61 -21.68 -7.17
N SER A 24 21.27 -22.82 -7.08
CA SER A 24 22.58 -23.24 -7.55
C SER A 24 22.90 -22.99 -9.03
N LEU A 25 24.16 -22.60 -9.24
CA LEU A 25 24.92 -22.54 -10.50
C LEU A 25 24.94 -23.88 -11.26
N PRO A 26 25.18 -23.84 -12.60
CA PRO A 26 26.57 -23.95 -13.09
C PRO A 26 27.00 -22.74 -13.94
N LEU A 27 28.26 -22.34 -13.76
CA LEU A 27 28.92 -21.17 -14.36
C LEU A 27 29.21 -21.31 -15.88
N PRO A 28 29.52 -20.18 -16.55
CA PRO A 28 29.25 -19.91 -17.96
C PRO A 28 30.52 -19.82 -18.83
N ARG A 29 30.32 -19.70 -20.15
CA ARG A 29 31.30 -19.12 -21.08
C ARG A 29 30.99 -17.64 -21.28
N THR A 30 31.90 -16.78 -20.86
CA THR A 30 31.90 -15.33 -21.08
C THR A 30 32.92 -14.94 -22.15
N LEU A 31 32.49 -14.09 -23.10
CA LEU A 31 33.35 -13.20 -23.90
C LEU A 31 32.65 -11.83 -23.98
N PRO A 32 33.40 -10.72 -24.17
CA PRO A 32 33.54 -9.73 -23.10
C PRO A 32 32.67 -8.49 -23.31
N VAL A 33 32.08 -8.05 -22.20
CA VAL A 33 31.61 -6.68 -22.03
C VAL A 33 32.84 -5.79 -21.85
N VAL A 34 33.01 -4.80 -22.73
CA VAL A 34 33.89 -3.66 -22.48
C VAL A 34 33.25 -2.84 -21.38
N THR A 35 33.50 -3.23 -20.14
CA THR A 35 33.43 -2.33 -18.99
C THR A 35 34.47 -1.24 -19.23
N ARG A 36 34.06 0.03 -19.26
CA ARG A 36 34.98 1.13 -18.98
C ARG A 36 35.45 0.93 -17.54
N ARG A 37 36.60 0.27 -17.39
CA ARG A 37 37.38 0.38 -16.17
C ARG A 37 37.83 1.83 -16.12
N PHE A 38 37.31 2.61 -15.18
CA PHE A 38 38.19 3.57 -14.52
C PHE A 38 39.27 2.70 -13.87
N VAL A 39 40.39 2.56 -14.57
CA VAL A 39 41.57 1.96 -13.97
C VAL A 39 42.12 3.04 -13.06
N HIS A 40 41.84 2.92 -11.75
CA HIS A 40 42.64 3.59 -10.74
C HIS A 40 44.08 3.09 -10.94
N TYR A 41 44.89 3.91 -11.59
CA TYR A 41 46.32 3.75 -11.50
C TYR A 41 46.78 4.46 -10.24
N GLY A 42 47.33 3.67 -9.32
CA GLY A 42 48.24 4.19 -8.31
C GLY A 42 47.61 4.51 -6.97
N GLY A 43 48.32 4.12 -5.91
CA GLY A 43 48.13 4.75 -4.60
C GLY A 43 48.55 6.24 -4.66
N PRO A 44 48.41 6.99 -3.56
CA PRO A 44 48.55 8.45 -3.52
C PRO A 44 49.88 9.05 -4.04
N ASP A 45 50.89 8.23 -4.37
CA ASP A 45 52.21 8.67 -4.86
C ASP A 45 52.61 8.18 -6.27
N ASP A 46 51.73 7.50 -7.02
CA ASP A 46 52.08 6.95 -8.34
C ASP A 46 51.85 7.95 -9.49
N LYS A 47 52.95 8.48 -10.05
CA LYS A 47 52.91 9.45 -11.17
C LYS A 47 52.73 8.76 -12.53
N VAL A 48 51.48 8.53 -12.93
CA VAL A 48 51.17 8.03 -14.29
C VAL A 48 51.22 9.15 -15.32
N ARG A 49 51.84 8.88 -16.48
CA ARG A 49 52.00 9.83 -17.59
C ARG A 49 51.31 9.31 -18.84
N PHE A 50 50.37 10.07 -19.38
CA PHE A 50 49.63 9.70 -20.59
C PHE A 50 50.30 10.25 -21.85
N TYR A 51 50.24 9.46 -22.94
CA TYR A 51 50.77 9.82 -24.25
C TYR A 51 49.75 9.46 -25.33
N GLU A 52 49.57 10.35 -26.30
CA GLU A 52 48.70 10.18 -27.47
C GLU A 52 49.55 9.84 -28.70
N GLN A 53 49.03 8.95 -29.55
CA GLN A 53 49.61 8.55 -30.83
C GLN A 53 48.55 8.65 -31.92
N ASP A 54 48.87 9.32 -33.03
CA ASP A 54 47.90 9.56 -34.11
C ASP A 54 47.46 8.27 -34.83
N THR A 55 48.32 7.24 -34.86
CA THR A 55 48.01 5.92 -35.42
C THR A 55 48.78 4.80 -34.68
N PRO A 56 48.30 3.54 -34.66
CA PRO A 56 48.91 2.44 -33.91
C PRO A 56 50.35 2.08 -34.30
N GLY A 57 50.83 2.53 -35.47
CA GLY A 57 52.18 2.30 -35.99
C GLY A 57 53.12 3.50 -35.94
N SER A 58 52.67 4.66 -35.45
CA SER A 58 53.47 5.89 -35.44
C SER A 58 54.55 5.88 -34.35
N LYS A 59 55.76 6.34 -34.68
CA LYS A 59 56.89 6.46 -33.72
C LYS A 59 56.86 7.77 -32.92
N THR A 60 56.08 8.76 -33.33
CA THR A 60 55.87 10.01 -32.61
C THR A 60 54.83 9.82 -31.50
N ARG A 61 55.20 10.14 -30.25
CA ARG A 61 54.33 10.07 -29.06
C ARG A 61 54.25 11.47 -28.46
N ARG A 62 53.05 12.05 -28.39
CA ARG A 62 52.80 13.35 -27.74
C ARG A 62 52.37 13.12 -26.31
N LYS A 63 52.99 13.76 -25.33
CA LYS A 63 52.53 13.68 -23.93
C LYS A 63 51.24 14.50 -23.79
N VAL A 64 50.18 13.91 -23.24
CA VAL A 64 48.88 14.56 -23.04
C VAL A 64 48.48 14.40 -21.59
N ASN A 65 47.89 15.42 -20.99
CA ASN A 65 47.27 15.33 -19.66
C ASN A 65 45.74 15.35 -19.86
N PRO A 66 45.05 14.21 -19.76
CA PRO A 66 43.63 14.12 -20.08
C PRO A 66 42.72 14.91 -19.12
N GLU A 67 43.23 15.31 -17.96
CA GLU A 67 42.49 16.05 -16.93
C GLU A 67 42.80 17.56 -16.94
N ALA A 68 43.70 18.03 -17.82
CA ALA A 68 44.12 19.43 -17.83
C ALA A 68 43.02 20.40 -18.31
N GLU A 69 42.13 19.95 -19.21
CA GLU A 69 40.98 20.76 -19.62
C GLU A 69 39.93 20.84 -18.52
N GLU A 70 39.64 19.72 -17.83
CA GLU A 70 38.72 19.70 -16.69
C GLU A 70 39.23 20.50 -15.49
N SER A 71 40.55 20.53 -15.22
CA SER A 71 41.09 21.34 -14.12
C SER A 71 40.99 22.84 -14.40
N VAL A 72 41.23 23.27 -15.64
CA VAL A 72 41.11 24.68 -16.04
C VAL A 72 39.65 25.13 -16.00
N GLU A 73 38.71 24.28 -16.46
CA GLU A 73 37.29 24.57 -16.35
C GLU A 73 36.81 24.66 -14.89
N ARG A 74 37.34 23.83 -13.99
CA ARG A 74 37.03 23.90 -12.55
C ARG A 74 37.55 25.18 -11.91
N GLU A 75 38.80 25.55 -12.17
CA GLU A 75 39.38 26.81 -11.68
C GLU A 75 38.58 28.03 -12.18
N GLU A 76 38.16 28.05 -13.45
CA GLU A 76 37.30 29.11 -13.98
C GLU A 76 35.93 29.18 -13.31
N VAL A 77 35.35 28.03 -12.95
CA VAL A 77 34.04 27.97 -12.28
C VAL A 77 34.15 28.40 -10.82
N GLU A 78 35.22 28.03 -10.12
CA GLU A 78 35.51 28.49 -8.75
C GLU A 78 35.77 30.01 -8.70
N GLU A 79 36.50 30.55 -9.68
CA GLU A 79 36.67 32.00 -9.82
C GLU A 79 35.34 32.73 -10.09
N LYS A 80 34.47 32.16 -10.93
CA LYS A 80 33.13 32.73 -11.20
C LYS A 80 32.23 32.65 -9.98
N LEU A 81 32.25 31.54 -9.23
CA LEU A 81 31.47 31.35 -8.00
C LEU A 81 31.91 32.35 -6.91
N SER A 82 33.22 32.45 -6.67
CA SER A 82 33.74 33.38 -5.67
C SER A 82 33.43 34.85 -6.02
N ARG A 83 33.41 35.19 -7.32
CA ARG A 83 32.97 36.51 -7.79
C ARG A 83 31.47 36.75 -7.55
N VAL A 84 30.62 35.78 -7.87
CA VAL A 84 29.17 35.88 -7.65
C VAL A 84 28.85 35.95 -6.15
N GLU A 85 29.54 35.21 -5.30
CA GLU A 85 29.40 35.33 -3.84
C GLU A 85 29.80 36.71 -3.32
N GLN A 86 30.86 37.31 -3.88
CA GLN A 86 31.23 38.69 -3.54
C GLN A 86 30.17 39.69 -4.01
N GLU A 87 29.61 39.51 -5.20
CA GLU A 87 28.53 40.36 -5.73
C GLU A 87 27.24 40.22 -4.89
N LEU A 88 26.90 39.00 -4.46
CA LEU A 88 25.77 38.74 -3.56
C LEU A 88 25.96 39.41 -2.19
N ARG A 89 27.15 39.30 -1.58
CA ARG A 89 27.44 39.98 -0.32
C ARG A 89 27.30 41.50 -0.42
N ILE A 90 27.66 42.09 -1.57
CA ILE A 90 27.50 43.54 -1.80
C ILE A 90 26.01 43.90 -1.96
N LEU A 91 25.21 43.05 -2.60
CA LEU A 91 23.77 43.25 -2.79
C LEU A 91 22.97 43.07 -1.49
N GLU A 92 23.34 42.11 -0.64
CA GLU A 92 22.72 41.86 0.67
C GLU A 92 22.88 43.05 1.64
N GLU A 93 23.98 43.80 1.55
CA GLU A 93 24.19 45.02 2.35
C GLU A 93 23.21 46.16 1.97
N GLY A 94 22.57 46.08 0.80
CA GLY A 94 21.59 47.06 0.31
C GLY A 94 22.21 48.41 -0.13
N PRO A 95 21.41 49.33 -0.71
CA PRO A 95 21.91 50.58 -1.30
C PRO A 95 22.56 51.54 -0.30
N PHE A 96 22.29 51.39 1.01
CA PHE A 96 22.86 52.21 2.09
C PHE A 96 23.85 51.46 2.98
N GLY A 97 24.27 50.26 2.57
CA GLY A 97 25.27 49.46 3.26
C GLY A 97 26.64 50.15 3.33
N PRO A 98 27.47 49.84 4.35
CA PRO A 98 28.75 50.50 4.55
C PRO A 98 29.69 50.36 3.35
N ASN A 99 29.55 49.31 2.53
CA ASN A 99 30.35 49.09 1.32
C ASN A 99 29.62 49.37 0.00
N SER A 100 28.40 49.91 0.05
CA SER A 100 27.61 50.19 -1.17
C SER A 100 28.28 51.27 -2.04
N GLU A 101 28.02 51.21 -3.35
CA GLU A 101 28.55 52.21 -4.30
C GLU A 101 28.14 53.64 -3.94
N PHE A 102 26.92 53.82 -3.44
CA PHE A 102 26.43 55.11 -2.97
C PHE A 102 27.23 55.63 -1.77
N MET A 103 27.49 54.80 -0.77
CA MET A 103 28.24 55.19 0.44
C MET A 103 29.73 55.44 0.15
N ARG A 104 30.29 54.82 -0.89
CA ARG A 104 31.65 55.08 -1.37
C ARG A 104 31.77 56.40 -2.15
N SER A 105 30.67 56.88 -2.75
CA SER A 105 30.64 58.15 -3.49
C SER A 105 30.55 59.40 -2.60
N LEU A 106 30.24 59.24 -1.31
CA LEU A 106 30.10 60.34 -0.36
C LEU A 106 31.46 60.79 0.21
N PRO A 107 31.68 62.10 0.45
CA PRO A 107 32.84 62.60 1.19
C PRO A 107 32.93 61.98 2.59
N GLU A 108 34.15 61.74 3.09
CA GLU A 108 34.38 61.00 4.36
C GLU A 108 33.59 61.57 5.55
N LYS A 109 33.45 62.90 5.62
CA LYS A 109 32.67 63.57 6.68
C LYS A 109 31.18 63.26 6.60
N ASP A 110 30.62 63.21 5.39
CA ASP A 110 29.20 62.96 5.15
C ASP A 110 28.87 61.46 5.27
N ARG A 111 29.81 60.58 4.90
CA ARG A 111 29.70 59.12 5.11
C ARG A 111 29.59 58.76 6.59
N VAL A 112 30.37 59.41 7.46
CA VAL A 112 30.29 59.18 8.92
C VAL A 112 28.95 59.64 9.49
N ILE A 113 28.43 60.78 9.02
CA ILE A 113 27.12 61.30 9.42
C ILE A 113 26.00 60.36 8.95
N ALA A 114 26.07 59.87 7.71
CA ALA A 114 25.11 58.93 7.14
C ALA A 114 25.11 57.58 7.89
N LEU A 115 26.28 57.05 8.24
CA LEU A 115 26.41 55.82 9.03
C LEU A 115 25.91 55.99 10.46
N GLU A 116 26.13 57.14 11.10
CA GLU A 116 25.55 57.45 12.41
C GLU A 116 24.02 57.61 12.35
N ALA A 117 23.49 58.22 11.29
CA ALA A 117 22.05 58.35 11.08
C ALA A 117 21.39 56.98 10.87
N LEU A 118 22.03 56.08 10.10
CA LEU A 118 21.57 54.70 9.92
C LEU A 118 21.64 53.88 11.22
N ARG A 119 22.70 54.05 12.03
CA ARG A 119 22.78 53.43 13.37
C ARG A 119 21.67 53.94 14.30
N LYS A 120 21.41 55.24 14.32
CA LYS A 120 20.32 55.83 15.12
C LYS A 120 18.95 55.38 14.63
N HIS A 121 18.76 55.23 13.32
CA HIS A 121 17.53 54.72 12.71
C HIS A 121 17.30 53.23 13.00
N ALA A 122 18.36 52.41 12.97
CA ALA A 122 18.31 50.99 13.34
C ALA A 122 18.01 50.77 14.83
N VAL A 123 18.52 51.64 15.71
CA VAL A 123 18.22 51.59 17.16
C VAL A 123 16.80 52.10 17.47
N GLN A 124 16.26 53.05 16.69
CA GLN A 124 14.89 53.56 16.86
C GLN A 124 13.81 52.60 16.37
N ARG A 125 14.06 51.81 15.32
CA ARG A 125 13.25 50.63 14.98
C ARG A 125 13.76 49.42 15.76
N GLY A 126 13.55 49.40 17.07
CA GLY A 126 13.67 48.15 17.82
C GLY A 126 12.84 47.07 17.13
N GLN A 127 13.46 45.93 16.79
CA GLN A 127 12.88 44.68 16.26
C GLN A 127 11.37 44.75 16.03
N GLN A 128 10.99 45.34 14.90
CA GLN A 128 9.73 45.01 14.27
C GLN A 128 10.10 44.06 13.16
N ASP A 129 9.76 42.79 13.37
CA ASP A 129 9.62 41.79 12.32
C ASP A 129 8.68 42.38 11.26
N THR A 130 9.28 43.01 10.25
CA THR A 130 8.62 43.28 8.99
C THR A 130 8.79 42.05 8.13
N ASP A 131 7.71 41.27 8.12
CA ASP A 131 6.97 40.98 6.90
C ASP A 131 7.61 39.98 5.93
N GLY A 132 6.98 38.80 5.83
CA GLY A 132 6.35 38.40 4.57
C GLY A 132 7.25 38.36 3.33
N GLY A 133 8.47 37.84 3.46
CA GLY A 133 9.31 37.46 2.33
C GLY A 133 8.88 36.12 1.75
N LEU A 134 8.93 36.01 0.42
CA LEU A 134 8.53 34.88 -0.44
C LEU A 134 9.24 33.52 -0.17
N ASP A 135 9.93 33.37 0.95
CA ASP A 135 10.69 32.17 1.34
C ASP A 135 9.86 31.13 2.13
N GLN A 136 8.59 31.42 2.45
CA GLN A 136 7.71 30.48 3.19
C GLN A 136 6.80 29.62 2.29
N VAL A 137 6.96 29.68 0.96
CA VAL A 137 6.13 28.88 0.02
C VAL A 137 6.94 27.81 -0.71
N PHE A 138 8.27 27.88 -0.67
CA PHE A 138 9.14 26.92 -1.31
C PHE A 138 10.28 26.61 -0.35
N ASP A 139 10.21 25.46 0.33
CA ASP A 139 11.40 24.63 0.58
C ASP A 139 11.01 23.31 1.28
N ASP A 140 10.08 23.28 2.23
CA ASP A 140 9.86 22.06 3.02
C ASP A 140 9.35 20.84 2.22
N GLU A 141 8.43 21.04 1.27
CA GLU A 141 7.85 19.96 0.46
C GLU A 141 8.76 19.59 -0.74
N LEU A 142 9.57 20.53 -1.21
CA LEU A 142 10.54 20.31 -2.29
C LEU A 142 11.80 19.62 -1.76
N ASP A 143 12.24 19.96 -0.56
CA ASP A 143 13.34 19.30 0.15
C ASP A 143 12.96 17.90 0.61
N GLU A 144 11.71 17.64 1.00
CA GLU A 144 11.27 16.27 1.32
C GLU A 144 11.24 15.37 0.07
N ILE A 145 10.78 15.90 -1.07
CA ILE A 145 10.72 15.14 -2.34
C ILE A 145 12.11 14.97 -2.96
N LEU A 146 12.98 15.98 -2.87
CA LEU A 146 14.37 15.86 -3.29
C LEU A 146 15.13 14.90 -2.36
N ARG A 147 14.88 14.92 -1.05
CA ARG A 147 15.47 13.99 -0.08
C ARG A 147 15.02 12.55 -0.34
N GLU A 148 13.73 12.30 -0.57
CA GLU A 148 13.21 10.96 -0.92
C GLU A 148 13.74 10.44 -2.27
N GLU A 149 13.97 11.31 -3.27
CA GLU A 149 14.54 10.92 -4.57
C GLU A 149 16.07 10.75 -4.54
N PHE A 150 16.79 11.41 -3.63
CA PHE A 150 18.25 11.30 -3.48
C PHE A 150 18.70 10.27 -2.43
N GLU A 151 17.94 10.00 -1.36
CA GLU A 151 18.25 8.97 -0.35
C GLU A 151 18.27 7.56 -0.95
N GLY A 152 17.44 7.30 -1.97
CA GLY A 152 17.45 6.02 -2.71
C GLY A 152 18.71 5.76 -3.56
N PHE A 153 19.60 6.74 -3.72
CA PHE A 153 20.87 6.59 -4.45
C PHE A 153 22.13 6.92 -3.63
N ALA A 154 22.00 7.60 -2.49
CA ALA A 154 23.12 7.86 -1.57
C ALA A 154 23.41 6.69 -0.60
N GLU A 155 22.43 5.82 -0.33
CA GLU A 155 22.58 4.67 0.59
C GLU A 155 23.51 3.53 0.09
N GLU A 156 24.06 3.60 -1.14
CA GLU A 156 25.02 2.61 -1.65
C GLU A 156 26.46 3.13 -1.85
N GLU A 157 26.74 4.44 -1.70
CA GLU A 157 28.10 4.99 -1.88
C GLU A 157 28.66 5.80 -0.69
N GLU A 158 27.86 6.14 0.33
CA GLU A 158 28.33 6.92 1.51
C GLU A 158 28.47 6.09 2.80
N ASN A 159 29.19 4.96 2.75
CA ASN A 159 29.59 4.26 3.97
C ASN A 159 31.08 3.96 4.07
N TRP A 160 31.90 4.85 3.49
CA TRP A 160 33.32 4.92 3.82
C TRP A 160 33.74 6.40 3.92
N GLN A 161 34.11 6.77 5.15
CA GLN A 161 34.84 7.98 5.55
C GLN A 161 34.01 9.25 5.82
N ALA A 162 33.43 9.32 7.02
CA ALA A 162 33.51 10.53 7.85
C ALA A 162 33.08 10.21 9.31
N HIS A 163 34.05 9.94 10.20
CA HIS A 163 33.91 10.36 11.58
C HIS A 163 35.08 11.27 11.95
N ARG A 164 34.65 12.50 12.23
CA ARG A 164 35.35 13.70 12.69
C ARG A 164 36.31 13.42 13.85
N GLU A 165 37.50 13.99 13.77
CA GLU A 165 38.09 14.70 14.90
C GLU A 165 37.48 16.10 14.88
N ASP A 166 36.81 16.49 15.96
CA ASP A 166 36.80 17.87 16.48
C ASP A 166 36.17 17.81 17.88
N GLY A 167 36.94 18.25 18.86
CA GLY A 167 36.56 18.24 20.27
C GLY A 167 35.66 19.41 20.62
N GLU A 168 34.63 19.14 21.42
CA GLU A 168 33.88 20.16 22.15
C GLU A 168 33.59 19.68 23.57
N ASP A 169 34.14 20.44 24.52
CA ASP A 169 33.74 20.75 25.90
C ASP A 169 32.74 19.83 26.64
N GLU A 170 33.27 19.16 27.67
CA GLU A 170 32.52 18.48 28.72
C GLU A 170 31.64 19.47 29.54
N LYS A 171 30.34 19.21 29.57
CA LYS A 171 29.44 19.65 30.65
C LYS A 171 29.04 18.44 31.51
N PRO A 172 28.93 18.58 32.84
CA PRO A 172 28.76 17.46 33.74
C PRO A 172 27.41 16.76 33.52
N VAL A 173 27.47 15.46 33.25
CA VAL A 173 26.29 14.60 33.00
C VAL A 173 25.52 14.40 34.31
N VAL A 174 24.27 14.84 34.31
CA VAL A 174 23.28 14.47 35.32
C VAL A 174 22.91 13.01 35.09
N THR A 175 23.34 12.14 35.99
CA THR A 175 23.05 10.69 35.95
C THR A 175 21.56 10.44 35.96
N ARG A 176 21.06 9.71 34.95
CA ARG A 176 19.63 9.41 34.79
C ARG A 176 19.27 8.16 35.62
N PRO A 177 18.06 8.04 36.17
CA PRO A 177 17.72 7.02 37.17
C PRO A 177 17.69 5.57 36.63
N TYR A 178 17.74 5.40 35.30
CA TYR A 178 17.78 4.11 34.61
C TYR A 178 19.17 3.70 34.08
N GLU A 179 20.22 4.48 34.34
CA GLU A 179 21.58 4.13 33.88
C GLU A 179 22.20 3.02 34.75
N VAL A 180 22.74 1.99 34.12
CA VAL A 180 23.46 0.92 34.82
C VAL A 180 24.89 1.38 35.11
N MET A 181 25.26 1.46 36.38
CA MET A 181 26.63 1.75 36.82
C MET A 181 27.24 0.54 37.52
N LEU A 182 28.45 0.16 37.14
CA LEU A 182 29.20 -0.90 37.79
C LEU A 182 30.26 -0.30 38.72
N PRO A 183 30.65 -1.02 39.81
CA PRO A 183 31.62 -0.50 40.77
C PRO A 183 33.07 -0.48 40.26
N ASP A 184 33.38 -1.18 39.18
CA ASP A 184 34.75 -1.33 38.67
C ASP A 184 35.06 -0.30 37.57
N GLU A 185 36.19 0.40 37.70
CA GLU A 185 36.61 1.57 36.91
C GLU A 185 36.91 1.29 35.42
N GLU A 186 36.78 0.05 34.95
CA GLU A 186 36.78 -0.25 33.53
C GLU A 186 35.37 -0.07 32.98
N SER A 187 35.07 1.14 32.51
CA SER A 187 33.87 1.44 31.72
C SER A 187 33.79 0.47 30.55
N HIS A 188 33.05 -0.61 30.75
CA HIS A 188 32.84 -1.60 29.72
C HIS A 188 32.08 -0.90 28.60
N SER A 189 32.72 -0.69 27.44
CA SER A 189 32.12 -0.09 26.24
C SER A 189 30.76 -0.70 25.83
N TYR A 190 30.47 -1.90 26.32
CA TYR A 190 29.20 -2.60 26.16
C TYR A 190 28.07 -2.00 27.00
N VAL A 191 28.35 -1.57 28.23
CA VAL A 191 27.40 -0.94 29.16
C VAL A 191 27.09 0.48 28.71
N ASP A 192 28.08 1.23 28.24
CA ASP A 192 27.86 2.58 27.69
C ASP A 192 26.95 2.53 26.46
N ARG A 193 27.23 1.61 25.53
CA ARG A 193 26.35 1.36 24.38
C ARG A 193 24.98 0.84 24.77
N PHE A 194 24.87 0.08 25.86
CA PHE A 194 23.57 -0.36 26.37
C PHE A 194 22.77 0.82 26.93
N ASN A 195 23.39 1.68 27.74
CA ASN A 195 22.79 2.87 28.32
C ASN A 195 22.39 3.88 27.22
N GLU A 196 23.21 4.12 26.20
CA GLU A 196 22.85 4.94 25.03
C GLU A 196 21.59 4.43 24.32
N ARG A 197 21.50 3.12 24.08
CA ARG A 197 20.34 2.53 23.37
C ARG A 197 19.11 2.49 24.25
N LEU A 198 19.29 2.31 25.56
CA LEU A 198 18.21 2.39 26.53
C LEU A 198 17.67 3.83 26.62
N ASP A 199 18.54 4.82 26.51
CA ASP A 199 18.17 6.24 26.47
C ASP A 199 17.38 6.61 25.21
N GLN A 200 17.87 6.16 24.05
CA GLN A 200 17.17 6.34 22.76
C GLN A 200 15.80 5.66 22.77
N PHE A 201 15.68 4.48 23.38
CA PHE A 201 14.41 3.77 23.51
C PHE A 201 13.45 4.47 24.49
N ALA A 202 13.95 5.03 25.59
CA ALA A 202 13.14 5.81 26.53
C ALA A 202 12.48 7.02 25.87
N HIS A 203 13.18 7.67 24.93
CA HIS A 203 12.67 8.81 24.15
C HIS A 203 11.82 8.38 22.94
N ASN A 204 12.08 7.21 22.35
CA ASN A 204 11.38 6.73 21.15
C ASN A 204 10.95 5.25 21.24
N LYS A 205 9.87 5.00 21.98
CA LYS A 205 9.33 3.65 22.27
C LYS A 205 8.77 2.90 21.04
N SER A 206 8.48 3.60 19.95
CA SER A 206 7.82 3.06 18.76
C SER A 206 8.80 2.45 17.74
N ASN A 207 10.10 2.68 17.90
CA ASN A 207 11.11 2.29 16.90
C ASN A 207 11.51 0.81 17.04
N GLU A 208 11.15 -0.02 16.05
CA GLU A 208 11.32 -1.48 16.06
C GLU A 208 12.80 -1.97 15.99
N PRO A 209 13.69 -1.41 15.14
CA PRO A 209 15.10 -1.80 15.13
C PRO A 209 15.79 -1.54 16.48
N LEU A 210 15.45 -0.44 17.18
CA LEU A 210 16.03 -0.14 18.50
C LEU A 210 15.70 -1.21 19.55
N LYS A 211 14.51 -1.81 19.50
CA LYS A 211 14.13 -2.91 20.41
C LYS A 211 15.01 -4.16 20.22
N GLN A 212 15.38 -4.47 18.98
CA GLN A 212 16.24 -5.62 18.66
C GLN A 212 17.70 -5.34 19.05
N GLU A 213 18.17 -4.11 18.83
CA GLU A 213 19.51 -3.70 19.25
C GLU A 213 19.65 -3.68 20.77
N LEU A 214 18.64 -3.18 21.50
CA LEU A 214 18.63 -3.19 22.96
C LEU A 214 18.73 -4.61 23.52
N TRP A 215 17.97 -5.56 22.95
CA TRP A 215 18.08 -6.98 23.33
C TRP A 215 19.46 -7.57 23.06
N LYS A 216 20.06 -7.24 21.91
CA LYS A 216 21.40 -7.68 21.54
C LYS A 216 22.45 -7.18 22.54
N TRP A 217 22.36 -5.91 22.95
CA TRP A 217 23.29 -5.33 23.93
C TRP A 217 23.04 -5.87 25.34
N TYR A 218 21.78 -6.07 25.75
CA TYR A 218 21.44 -6.76 27.00
C TYR A 218 22.10 -8.14 27.10
N ARG A 219 21.97 -8.98 26.06
CA ARG A 219 22.57 -10.32 26.03
C ARG A 219 24.10 -10.27 26.07
N ARG A 220 24.71 -9.30 25.40
CA ARG A 220 26.17 -9.11 25.41
C ARG A 220 26.67 -8.67 26.78
N CYS A 221 25.99 -7.73 27.43
CA CYS A 221 26.34 -7.30 28.78
C CYS A 221 26.22 -8.47 29.77
N LYS A 222 25.14 -9.27 29.70
CA LYS A 222 24.98 -10.48 30.52
C LYS A 222 26.12 -11.50 30.34
N GLN A 223 26.67 -11.64 29.14
CA GLN A 223 27.72 -12.62 28.84
C GLN A 223 29.12 -12.16 29.20
N VAL A 224 29.39 -10.86 29.00
CA VAL A 224 30.74 -10.29 29.09
C VAL A 224 30.99 -9.68 30.48
N VAL A 225 29.96 -9.13 31.11
CA VAL A 225 30.11 -8.32 32.31
C VAL A 225 29.63 -9.08 33.55
N PRO A 226 30.53 -9.48 34.47
CA PRO A 226 30.16 -10.09 35.73
C PRO A 226 29.41 -9.07 36.61
N GLY A 227 28.35 -9.49 37.29
CA GLY A 227 27.57 -8.60 38.18
C GLY A 227 26.61 -7.62 37.49
N PHE A 228 26.52 -7.62 36.15
CA PHE A 228 25.61 -6.74 35.39
C PHE A 228 24.14 -6.84 35.84
N LEU A 229 23.65 -8.05 36.13
CA LEU A 229 22.27 -8.27 36.58
C LEU A 229 22.01 -7.69 37.98
N GLU A 230 23.02 -7.62 38.85
CA GLU A 230 22.90 -7.07 40.21
C GLU A 230 22.93 -5.54 40.18
N ALA A 231 23.76 -4.97 39.31
CA ALA A 231 23.92 -3.52 39.12
C ALA A 231 22.76 -2.82 38.39
N MET A 232 21.87 -3.57 37.73
CA MET A 232 20.81 -2.98 36.90
C MET A 232 19.66 -2.37 37.73
N PRO A 233 19.33 -1.07 37.55
CA PRO A 233 18.19 -0.39 38.18
C PRO A 233 16.84 -1.01 37.80
N GLU A 234 15.82 -0.82 38.63
CA GLU A 234 14.47 -1.37 38.39
C GLU A 234 13.79 -0.75 37.15
N GLU A 235 14.04 0.53 36.89
CA GLU A 235 13.52 1.27 35.73
C GLU A 235 14.17 0.79 34.42
N ALA A 236 15.46 0.47 34.44
CA ALA A 236 16.17 -0.12 33.30
C ALA A 236 15.60 -1.49 32.95
N ARG A 237 15.32 -2.33 33.96
CA ARG A 237 14.66 -3.64 33.78
C ARG A 237 13.27 -3.49 33.18
N TYR A 238 12.51 -2.50 33.65
CA TYR A 238 11.18 -2.20 33.10
C TYR A 238 11.25 -1.81 31.63
N LEU A 239 12.18 -0.94 31.23
CA LEU A 239 12.35 -0.51 29.84
C LEU A 239 12.80 -1.65 28.92
N VAL A 240 13.73 -2.50 29.39
CA VAL A 240 14.13 -3.71 28.67
C VAL A 240 12.92 -4.65 28.52
N TRP A 241 12.13 -4.84 29.56
CA TRP A 241 10.93 -5.68 29.51
C TRP A 241 9.90 -5.15 28.50
N ASP A 242 9.56 -3.85 28.59
CA ASP A 242 8.60 -3.17 27.70
C ASP A 242 9.02 -3.25 26.22
N SER A 243 10.32 -3.17 25.95
CA SER A 243 10.88 -3.33 24.60
C SER A 243 10.61 -4.71 23.99
N GLN A 244 10.52 -5.76 24.81
CA GLN A 244 10.30 -7.13 24.34
C GLN A 244 8.82 -7.52 24.27
N VAL A 245 7.97 -6.90 25.10
CA VAL A 245 6.51 -7.15 25.09
C VAL A 245 5.83 -6.57 23.85
N SER A 246 6.27 -5.40 23.39
CA SER A 246 5.57 -4.58 22.38
C SER A 246 6.14 -4.68 20.93
N GLY A 247 6.88 -5.74 20.60
CA GLY A 247 7.56 -5.89 19.29
C GLY A 247 6.89 -6.83 18.27
N GLN A 248 7.25 -6.68 16.99
CA GLN A 248 6.92 -7.56 15.85
C GLN A 248 7.76 -8.87 15.85
N ILE A 249 8.39 -9.21 16.97
CA ILE A 249 9.20 -10.42 17.15
C ILE A 249 8.30 -11.66 17.04
N ALA A 250 8.79 -12.71 16.39
CA ALA A 250 8.11 -14.00 16.32
C ALA A 250 7.73 -14.51 17.73
N LYS A 251 6.52 -15.07 17.88
CA LYS A 251 5.93 -15.45 19.18
C LYS A 251 6.84 -16.34 20.02
N ASP A 252 7.51 -17.30 19.40
CA ASP A 252 8.41 -18.23 20.07
C ASP A 252 9.68 -17.53 20.59
N ALA A 253 10.22 -16.59 19.82
CA ALA A 253 11.37 -15.79 20.23
C ALA A 253 11.01 -14.82 21.36
N ARG A 254 9.82 -14.22 21.31
CA ARG A 254 9.30 -13.37 22.39
C ARG A 254 9.17 -14.15 23.70
N ALA A 255 8.58 -15.34 23.66
CA ALA A 255 8.46 -16.20 24.84
C ALA A 255 9.83 -16.58 25.41
N ALA A 256 10.82 -16.88 24.57
CA ALA A 256 12.19 -17.16 24.99
C ALA A 256 12.89 -15.95 25.62
N HIS A 257 12.70 -14.74 25.08
CA HIS A 257 13.29 -13.51 25.61
C HIS A 257 12.70 -13.17 26.99
N LEU A 258 11.37 -13.23 27.13
CA LEU A 258 10.69 -12.96 28.40
C LEU A 258 10.99 -14.04 29.45
N GLN A 259 11.16 -15.30 29.05
CA GLN A 259 11.61 -16.37 29.93
C GLN A 259 13.02 -16.09 30.47
N ALA A 260 13.96 -15.66 29.62
CA ALA A 260 15.30 -15.31 30.06
C ALA A 260 15.29 -14.13 31.05
N LEU A 261 14.47 -13.10 30.82
CA LEU A 261 14.32 -11.97 31.74
C LEU A 261 13.69 -12.38 33.08
N ALA A 262 12.72 -13.29 33.07
CA ALA A 262 12.09 -13.79 34.29
C ALA A 262 13.05 -14.65 35.12
N GLU A 263 13.83 -15.51 34.48
CA GLU A 263 14.90 -16.29 35.13
C GLU A 263 15.98 -15.37 35.72
N ASP A 264 16.36 -14.32 34.99
CA ASP A 264 17.34 -13.32 35.45
C ASP A 264 16.84 -12.56 36.68
N ALA A 265 15.56 -12.19 36.71
CA ALA A 265 14.95 -11.57 37.90
C ALA A 265 14.98 -12.51 39.11
N ALA A 266 14.66 -13.78 38.92
CA ALA A 266 14.66 -14.81 39.97
C ALA A 266 16.07 -15.06 40.54
N ILE A 267 17.11 -15.08 39.69
CA ILE A 267 18.51 -15.21 40.13
C ILE A 267 18.91 -14.04 41.06
N THR A 268 18.44 -12.82 40.76
CA THR A 268 18.71 -11.64 41.61
C THR A 268 17.82 -11.52 42.85
N GLY A 269 16.91 -12.48 43.08
CA GLY A 269 15.99 -12.48 44.23
C GLY A 269 14.97 -11.33 44.24
N LYS A 270 14.75 -10.64 43.10
CA LYS A 270 13.77 -9.56 42.98
C LYS A 270 12.49 -10.07 42.34
N ASN A 271 11.34 -9.81 42.98
CA ASN A 271 10.04 -10.22 42.47
C ASN A 271 9.62 -9.38 41.26
N LEU A 272 9.06 -10.03 40.25
CA LEU A 272 8.48 -9.34 39.09
C LEU A 272 7.25 -8.52 39.53
N THR A 273 7.04 -7.38 38.88
CA THR A 273 5.80 -6.60 39.07
C THR A 273 4.62 -7.37 38.48
N THR A 274 3.42 -7.19 39.03
CA THR A 274 2.19 -7.85 38.56
C THR A 274 1.98 -7.79 37.04
N PRO A 275 2.14 -6.65 36.34
CA PRO A 275 2.00 -6.59 34.88
C PRO A 275 3.08 -7.42 34.16
N HIS A 276 4.31 -7.46 34.67
CA HIS A 276 5.38 -8.30 34.09
C HIS A 276 5.07 -9.79 34.27
N THR A 277 4.61 -10.22 35.45
CA THR A 277 4.22 -11.62 35.68
C THR A 277 3.06 -12.03 34.76
N ILE A 278 2.04 -11.18 34.60
CA ILE A 278 0.93 -11.43 33.67
C ILE A 278 1.47 -11.54 32.23
N SER A 279 2.34 -10.62 31.81
CA SER A 279 2.93 -10.65 30.46
C SER A 279 3.80 -11.90 30.21
N TYR A 280 4.53 -12.34 31.23
CA TYR A 280 5.34 -13.55 31.19
C TYR A 280 4.46 -14.80 31.01
N ILE A 281 3.42 -14.95 31.83
CA ILE A 281 2.48 -16.07 31.72
C ILE A 281 1.77 -16.05 30.35
N THR A 282 1.36 -14.88 29.86
CA THR A 282 0.80 -14.79 28.50
C THR A 282 1.78 -15.22 27.42
N SER A 283 3.06 -14.87 27.56
CA SER A 283 4.09 -15.25 26.59
C SER A 283 4.35 -16.77 26.57
N LEU A 284 4.32 -17.42 27.74
CA LEU A 284 4.42 -18.88 27.85
C LEU A 284 3.26 -19.57 27.13
N HIS A 285 2.05 -19.04 27.27
CA HIS A 285 0.88 -19.53 26.54
C HIS A 285 1.00 -19.29 25.02
N GLU A 286 1.41 -18.09 24.61
CA GLU A 286 1.63 -17.75 23.19
C GLU A 286 2.72 -18.61 22.53
N GLY A 287 3.75 -19.00 23.28
CA GLY A 287 4.81 -19.94 22.88
C GLY A 287 4.43 -21.42 23.00
N GLY A 288 3.14 -21.73 23.23
CA GLY A 288 2.61 -23.10 23.22
C GLY A 288 2.84 -23.92 24.49
N LYS A 289 3.43 -23.34 25.54
CA LYS A 289 3.71 -24.02 26.83
C LYS A 289 2.60 -23.75 27.86
N THR A 290 1.35 -24.03 27.50
CA THR A 290 0.16 -23.70 28.31
C THR A 290 0.18 -24.30 29.72
N ASN A 291 0.71 -25.52 29.90
CA ASN A 291 0.77 -26.17 31.22
C ASN A 291 1.72 -25.44 32.18
N GLN A 292 2.88 -25.02 31.68
CA GLN A 292 3.82 -24.22 32.49
C GLN A 292 3.24 -22.85 32.83
N ALA A 293 2.48 -22.25 31.91
CA ALA A 293 1.76 -21.01 32.16
C ALA A 293 0.71 -21.17 33.28
N LEU A 294 0.02 -22.32 33.33
CA LEU A 294 -0.94 -22.64 34.40
C LEU A 294 -0.26 -22.84 35.75
N ASP A 295 0.84 -23.59 35.81
CA ASP A 295 1.60 -23.80 37.05
C ASP A 295 2.08 -22.46 37.64
N GLN A 296 2.59 -21.56 36.80
CA GLN A 296 3.01 -20.22 37.19
C GLN A 296 1.83 -19.33 37.61
N TRP A 297 0.67 -19.46 36.95
CA TRP A 297 -0.53 -18.72 37.30
C TRP A 297 -1.10 -19.16 38.66
N GLU A 298 -1.12 -20.46 38.96
CA GLU A 298 -1.53 -21.00 40.27
C GLU A 298 -0.55 -20.60 41.38
N ALA A 299 0.76 -20.65 41.12
CA ALA A 299 1.78 -20.20 42.08
C ALA A 299 1.63 -18.71 42.44
N TYR A 300 1.34 -17.86 41.44
CA TYR A 300 1.18 -16.42 41.63
C TYR A 300 -0.11 -16.03 42.38
N GLN A 301 -1.08 -16.94 42.50
CA GLN A 301 -2.34 -16.69 43.21
C GLN A 301 -2.12 -16.29 44.68
N ASN A 302 -1.12 -16.90 45.33
CA ASN A 302 -0.82 -16.67 46.74
C ASN A 302 -0.26 -15.26 46.99
N GLU A 303 0.57 -14.75 46.07
CA GLU A 303 1.20 -13.42 46.15
C GLU A 303 0.21 -12.28 45.82
N LEU A 304 -0.70 -12.53 44.87
CA LEU A 304 -1.69 -11.55 44.42
C LEU A 304 -2.71 -11.16 45.50
N SER A 305 -2.98 -12.06 46.46
CA SER A 305 -3.97 -11.87 47.52
C SER A 305 -3.74 -10.62 48.40
N GLN A 306 -2.57 -9.98 48.30
CA GLN A 306 -2.16 -8.83 49.11
C GLN A 306 -2.27 -7.46 48.41
N ARG A 307 -2.44 -7.36 47.07
CA ARG A 307 -2.49 -6.09 46.32
C ARG A 307 -3.69 -6.04 45.34
N LYS A 308 -4.45 -4.94 45.35
CA LYS A 308 -5.75 -4.81 44.65
C LYS A 308 -5.68 -4.41 43.17
N GLU A 309 -4.57 -3.86 42.69
CA GLU A 309 -4.61 -2.98 41.50
C GLU A 309 -4.70 -3.71 40.13
N ASP A 310 -4.48 -5.03 40.03
CA ASP A 310 -4.51 -5.78 38.75
C ASP A 310 -5.33 -7.09 38.77
N LEU A 311 -6.24 -7.26 39.73
CA LEU A 311 -7.02 -8.50 39.91
C LEU A 311 -7.79 -8.90 38.64
N GLU A 312 -8.35 -7.95 37.89
CA GLU A 312 -9.11 -8.26 36.67
C GLU A 312 -8.27 -8.90 35.57
N ALA A 313 -7.07 -8.38 35.33
CA ALA A 313 -6.19 -8.88 34.28
C ALA A 313 -5.72 -10.31 34.59
N TYR A 314 -5.43 -10.58 35.87
CA TYR A 314 -5.08 -11.92 36.35
C TYR A 314 -6.21 -12.94 36.16
N TRP A 315 -7.45 -12.61 36.55
CA TRP A 315 -8.58 -13.52 36.38
C TRP A 315 -8.95 -13.73 34.90
N LYS A 316 -8.91 -12.67 34.08
CA LYS A 316 -9.10 -12.76 32.62
C LYS A 316 -8.05 -13.69 31.98
N LEU A 317 -6.81 -13.64 32.45
CA LEU A 317 -5.74 -14.54 32.01
C LEU A 317 -6.02 -15.99 32.41
N GLY A 318 -6.34 -16.26 33.67
CA GLY A 318 -6.65 -17.62 34.14
C GLY A 318 -7.77 -18.28 33.37
N VAL A 319 -8.87 -17.55 33.13
CA VAL A 319 -9.99 -18.04 32.30
C VAL A 319 -9.55 -18.36 30.87
N ARG A 320 -8.67 -17.54 30.28
CA ARG A 320 -8.13 -17.82 28.93
C ARG A 320 -7.25 -19.07 28.91
N LEU A 321 -6.42 -19.28 29.93
CA LEU A 321 -5.55 -20.45 30.04
C LEU A 321 -6.37 -21.75 30.17
N PHE A 322 -7.30 -21.82 31.12
CA PHE A 322 -8.16 -23.00 31.28
C PHE A 322 -9.08 -23.25 30.07
N ALA A 323 -9.55 -22.18 29.40
CA ALA A 323 -10.30 -22.30 28.15
C ALA A 323 -9.44 -22.78 26.96
N ALA A 324 -8.12 -22.56 27.00
CA ALA A 324 -7.19 -23.04 25.98
C ALA A 324 -6.75 -24.49 26.21
N GLU A 325 -6.69 -24.95 27.46
CA GLU A 325 -6.42 -26.35 27.85
C GLU A 325 -7.65 -27.26 27.71
N ASP A 326 -8.74 -26.75 27.12
CA ASP A 326 -10.03 -27.44 26.97
C ASP A 326 -10.63 -27.95 28.30
N ASN A 327 -10.39 -27.23 29.41
CA ASN A 327 -11.04 -27.47 30.72
C ASN A 327 -12.12 -26.39 30.99
N PRO A 328 -13.28 -26.47 30.33
CA PRO A 328 -14.26 -25.39 30.37
C PRO A 328 -15.01 -25.28 31.70
N GLN A 329 -15.05 -26.34 32.51
CA GLN A 329 -15.72 -26.32 33.81
C GLN A 329 -14.98 -25.43 34.80
N ARG A 330 -13.66 -25.61 34.95
CA ARG A 330 -12.84 -24.72 35.79
C ARG A 330 -12.85 -23.28 35.29
N ALA A 331 -12.76 -23.09 33.97
CA ALA A 331 -12.85 -21.76 33.37
C ALA A 331 -14.19 -21.07 33.67
N GLN A 332 -15.30 -21.83 33.63
CA GLN A 332 -16.64 -21.36 33.98
C GLN A 332 -16.74 -20.99 35.46
N ASP A 333 -16.28 -21.85 36.36
CA ASP A 333 -16.39 -21.64 37.80
C ASP A 333 -15.61 -20.37 38.21
N ILE A 334 -14.40 -20.20 37.67
CA ILE A 334 -13.57 -19.00 37.87
C ILE A 334 -14.26 -17.75 37.30
N ALA A 335 -14.79 -17.83 36.07
CA ALA A 335 -15.45 -16.69 35.43
C ALA A 335 -16.73 -16.26 36.17
N LEU A 336 -17.54 -17.21 36.64
CA LEU A 336 -18.76 -16.92 37.39
C LEU A 336 -18.45 -16.40 38.80
N ALA A 337 -17.45 -16.95 39.49
CA ALA A 337 -16.97 -16.42 40.77
C ALA A 337 -16.42 -15.00 40.61
N PHE A 338 -15.70 -14.73 39.53
CA PHE A 338 -15.21 -13.40 39.20
C PHE A 338 -16.34 -12.38 38.99
N LEU A 339 -17.42 -12.77 38.32
CA LEU A 339 -18.59 -11.91 38.07
C LEU A 339 -19.50 -11.77 39.30
N ALA A 340 -19.53 -12.73 40.22
CA ALA A 340 -20.36 -12.68 41.42
C ALA A 340 -19.84 -11.68 42.47
N ASN A 341 -18.53 -11.43 42.48
CA ASN A 341 -17.87 -10.60 43.50
C ASN A 341 -18.05 -9.08 43.30
N ASP A 342 -18.34 -8.62 42.08
CA ASP A 342 -18.50 -7.19 41.78
C ASP A 342 -19.33 -6.97 40.50
N GLN A 343 -20.37 -6.15 40.60
CA GLN A 343 -21.28 -5.83 39.49
C GLN A 343 -20.68 -4.90 38.43
N THR A 344 -19.56 -4.23 38.74
CA THR A 344 -18.88 -3.30 37.81
C THR A 344 -17.92 -4.02 36.84
N ARG A 345 -17.66 -5.32 37.06
CA ARG A 345 -16.71 -6.11 36.26
C ARG A 345 -17.24 -6.45 34.89
N GLN A 346 -16.33 -6.48 33.92
CA GLN A 346 -16.67 -6.70 32.51
C GLN A 346 -17.13 -8.16 32.23
N PRO A 347 -18.38 -8.37 31.77
CA PRO A 347 -18.93 -9.70 31.47
C PRO A 347 -18.23 -10.44 30.31
N ARG A 348 -17.43 -9.74 29.49
CA ARG A 348 -16.74 -10.28 28.30
C ARG A 348 -15.77 -11.44 28.61
N ILE A 349 -15.46 -11.69 29.88
CA ILE A 349 -14.68 -12.86 30.34
C ILE A 349 -15.35 -14.20 29.97
N LEU A 350 -16.67 -14.23 29.74
CA LEU A 350 -17.40 -15.45 29.35
C LEU A 350 -17.15 -15.90 27.91
N LYS A 351 -16.68 -15.01 27.01
CA LYS A 351 -16.44 -15.34 25.60
C LYS A 351 -15.52 -16.56 25.41
N PRO A 352 -14.30 -16.62 25.99
CA PRO A 352 -13.43 -17.80 25.86
C PRO A 352 -14.06 -19.07 26.44
N VAL A 353 -14.85 -18.96 27.53
CA VAL A 353 -15.54 -20.11 28.15
C VAL A 353 -16.61 -20.69 27.24
N ILE A 354 -17.41 -19.84 26.59
CA ILE A 354 -18.43 -20.27 25.61
C ILE A 354 -17.78 -21.05 24.46
N VAL A 355 -16.66 -20.54 23.94
CA VAL A 355 -15.93 -21.19 22.85
C VAL A 355 -15.33 -22.53 23.29
N ALA A 356 -14.78 -22.60 24.52
CA ALA A 356 -14.24 -23.84 25.08
C ALA A 356 -15.33 -24.92 25.27
N TRP A 357 -16.50 -24.56 25.81
CA TRP A 357 -17.66 -25.47 25.84
C TRP A 357 -18.12 -25.88 24.43
N GLY A 358 -18.02 -24.98 23.45
CA GLY A 358 -18.31 -25.28 22.06
C GLY A 358 -17.46 -26.42 21.49
N ARG A 359 -16.16 -26.46 21.84
CA ARG A 359 -15.21 -27.49 21.37
C ARG A 359 -15.46 -28.88 21.97
N GLN A 360 -15.97 -28.95 23.20
CA GLN A 360 -16.28 -30.22 23.85
C GLN A 360 -17.38 -30.97 23.09
N PRO A 361 -17.24 -32.29 22.87
CA PRO A 361 -18.26 -33.10 22.20
C PRO A 361 -19.51 -33.29 23.08
N GLY A 362 -20.63 -33.63 22.46
CA GLY A 362 -21.90 -33.91 23.16
C GLY A 362 -22.91 -32.75 23.15
N LYS A 363 -24.18 -33.07 23.45
CA LYS A 363 -25.29 -32.11 23.45
C LYS A 363 -25.29 -31.23 24.70
N GLU A 364 -24.89 -31.78 25.84
CA GLU A 364 -24.81 -31.07 27.12
C GLU A 364 -23.83 -29.89 27.07
N ALA A 365 -22.67 -30.08 26.45
CA ALA A 365 -21.70 -29.01 26.21
C ALA A 365 -22.30 -27.87 25.36
N GLY A 366 -23.11 -28.20 24.35
CA GLY A 366 -23.83 -27.21 23.55
C GLY A 366 -24.89 -26.43 24.34
N ILE A 367 -25.60 -27.11 25.25
CA ILE A 367 -26.56 -26.47 26.18
C ILE A 367 -25.83 -25.50 27.11
N LYS A 368 -24.68 -25.90 27.65
CA LYS A 368 -23.84 -25.05 28.52
C LYS A 368 -23.31 -23.83 27.79
N ALA A 369 -22.76 -24.02 26.58
CA ALA A 369 -22.29 -22.92 25.73
C ALA A 369 -23.41 -21.93 25.43
N TRP A 370 -24.61 -22.43 25.11
CA TRP A 370 -25.77 -21.59 24.82
C TRP A 370 -26.31 -20.86 26.06
N ALA A 371 -26.35 -21.53 27.21
CA ALA A 371 -26.75 -20.92 28.48
C ALA A 371 -25.81 -19.74 28.84
N LEU A 372 -24.50 -19.96 28.76
CA LEU A 372 -23.48 -18.93 29.02
C LEU A 372 -23.56 -17.78 28.00
N TYR A 373 -23.88 -18.06 26.74
CA TYR A 373 -24.12 -17.03 25.72
C TYR A 373 -25.33 -16.15 26.08
N LEU A 374 -26.45 -16.75 26.47
CA LEU A 374 -27.63 -15.99 26.90
C LEU A 374 -27.34 -15.18 28.17
N GLN A 375 -26.58 -15.72 29.12
CA GLN A 375 -26.12 -14.99 30.30
C GLN A 375 -25.27 -13.77 29.92
N LEU A 376 -24.27 -13.95 29.05
CA LEU A 376 -23.43 -12.87 28.55
C LEU A 376 -24.26 -11.76 27.89
N LYS A 377 -25.23 -12.15 27.07
CA LYS A 377 -26.08 -11.20 26.35
C LYS A 377 -27.00 -10.42 27.29
N ILE A 378 -27.47 -11.01 28.38
CA ILE A 378 -28.23 -10.30 29.42
C ILE A 378 -27.33 -9.35 30.21
N PHE A 379 -26.12 -9.79 30.56
CA PHE A 379 -25.17 -8.94 31.28
C PHE A 379 -24.76 -7.70 30.49
N LEU A 380 -24.56 -7.84 29.18
CA LEU A 380 -24.16 -6.72 28.32
C LEU A 380 -25.35 -5.91 27.82
N GLY A 381 -26.53 -6.51 27.62
CA GLY A 381 -27.74 -5.82 27.17
C GLY A 381 -27.48 -4.96 25.93
N PRO A 382 -27.60 -3.62 26.01
CA PRO A 382 -27.31 -2.71 24.89
C PRO A 382 -25.80 -2.56 24.56
N ASP A 383 -24.90 -2.90 25.49
CA ASP A 383 -23.44 -2.74 25.34
C ASP A 383 -22.79 -3.89 24.55
N MET A 384 -23.59 -4.84 24.08
CA MET A 384 -23.13 -5.97 23.27
C MET A 384 -22.75 -5.48 21.86
N THR A 385 -21.46 -5.49 21.54
CA THR A 385 -20.96 -4.97 20.27
C THR A 385 -21.03 -6.01 19.14
N MET A 386 -20.89 -5.55 17.89
CA MET A 386 -20.82 -6.45 16.72
C MET A 386 -19.63 -7.42 16.82
N GLU A 387 -18.50 -6.96 17.35
CA GLU A 387 -17.30 -7.78 17.56
C GLU A 387 -17.53 -8.88 18.61
N ASP A 388 -18.36 -8.61 19.62
CA ASP A 388 -18.72 -9.60 20.64
C ASP A 388 -19.47 -10.80 20.00
N TYR A 389 -20.40 -10.52 19.08
CA TYR A 389 -21.11 -11.55 18.32
C TYR A 389 -20.18 -12.31 17.36
N ASP A 390 -19.31 -11.59 16.65
CA ASP A 390 -18.39 -12.18 15.68
C ASP A 390 -17.44 -13.17 16.36
N HIS A 391 -16.83 -12.79 17.49
CA HIS A 391 -15.91 -13.64 18.23
C HIS A 391 -16.56 -14.98 18.63
N ILE A 392 -17.79 -14.92 19.15
CA ILE A 392 -18.52 -16.12 19.60
C ILE A 392 -18.95 -16.96 18.40
N SER A 393 -19.51 -16.31 17.37
CA SER A 393 -19.96 -16.99 16.15
C SER A 393 -18.81 -17.71 15.44
N ILE A 394 -17.67 -17.04 15.24
CA ILE A 394 -16.44 -17.62 14.67
C ILE A 394 -15.92 -18.77 15.53
N GLY A 395 -15.85 -18.58 16.85
CA GLY A 395 -15.38 -19.63 17.77
C GLY A 395 -16.26 -20.89 17.71
N LEU A 396 -17.58 -20.73 17.62
CA LEU A 396 -18.52 -21.85 17.46
C LEU A 396 -18.43 -22.50 16.07
N LEU A 397 -18.19 -21.73 15.00
CA LEU A 397 -17.92 -22.29 13.67
C LEU A 397 -16.66 -23.17 13.67
N LYS A 398 -15.57 -22.67 14.26
CA LYS A 398 -14.30 -23.42 14.39
C LYS A 398 -14.47 -24.69 15.23
N ALA A 399 -15.38 -24.67 16.21
CA ALA A 399 -15.74 -25.83 17.01
C ALA A 399 -16.73 -26.80 16.32
N GLY A 400 -17.20 -26.51 15.11
CA GLY A 400 -18.17 -27.35 14.38
C GLY A 400 -19.59 -27.28 14.94
N ARG A 401 -19.92 -26.26 15.74
CA ARG A 401 -21.25 -26.03 16.34
C ARG A 401 -22.09 -25.09 15.46
N PHE A 402 -22.39 -25.53 14.24
CA PHE A 402 -23.00 -24.66 13.22
C PHE A 402 -24.38 -24.12 13.63
N ASP A 403 -25.20 -24.93 14.32
CA ASP A 403 -26.52 -24.52 14.82
C ASP A 403 -26.47 -23.37 15.83
N LEU A 404 -25.47 -23.37 16.71
CA LEU A 404 -25.28 -22.30 17.69
C LEU A 404 -24.67 -21.07 17.02
N ALA A 405 -23.67 -21.26 16.14
CA ALA A 405 -23.00 -20.18 15.44
C ALA A 405 -23.97 -19.33 14.60
N ILE A 406 -24.91 -19.98 13.88
CA ILE A 406 -25.91 -19.29 13.08
C ILE A 406 -26.97 -18.61 13.93
N ALA A 407 -27.31 -19.16 15.11
CA ALA A 407 -28.22 -18.51 16.05
C ALA A 407 -27.60 -17.22 16.63
N VAL A 408 -26.31 -17.24 16.97
CA VAL A 408 -25.56 -16.04 17.39
C VAL A 408 -25.49 -15.00 16.26
N PHE A 409 -25.23 -15.43 15.02
CA PHE A 409 -25.20 -14.52 13.87
C PHE A 409 -26.59 -13.95 13.52
N LYS A 410 -27.66 -14.73 13.69
CA LYS A 410 -29.05 -14.26 13.60
C LYS A 410 -29.29 -13.15 14.63
N ASP A 411 -28.94 -13.39 15.88
CA ASP A 411 -29.09 -12.40 16.95
C ASP A 411 -28.34 -11.10 16.62
N MET A 412 -27.13 -11.20 16.09
CA MET A 412 -26.37 -10.03 15.62
C MET A 412 -27.13 -9.21 14.54
N MET A 413 -27.85 -9.89 13.64
CA MET A 413 -28.60 -9.21 12.57
C MET A 413 -29.93 -8.61 13.03
N VAL A 414 -30.50 -9.17 14.10
CA VAL A 414 -31.84 -8.86 14.63
C VAL A 414 -31.77 -7.83 15.77
N THR A 415 -30.67 -7.82 16.53
CA THR A 415 -30.43 -6.86 17.62
C THR A 415 -30.56 -5.42 17.12
N GLY A 416 -31.40 -4.63 17.79
CA GLY A 416 -31.68 -3.23 17.44
C GLY A 416 -32.69 -3.02 16.30
N LYS A 417 -33.14 -4.09 15.62
CA LYS A 417 -34.10 -3.99 14.50
C LYS A 417 -35.42 -4.70 14.77
N ASP A 418 -35.37 -5.93 15.30
CA ASP A 418 -36.57 -6.75 15.46
C ASP A 418 -36.51 -7.55 16.78
N PRO A 419 -36.93 -6.96 17.92
CA PRO A 419 -36.78 -7.59 19.23
C PRO A 419 -37.61 -8.87 19.42
N ALA A 420 -38.56 -9.17 18.52
CA ALA A 420 -39.41 -10.37 18.62
C ALA A 420 -38.68 -11.67 18.26
N ASP A 421 -37.74 -11.60 17.31
CA ASP A 421 -36.95 -12.75 16.85
C ASP A 421 -35.63 -12.93 17.63
N ASP A 422 -35.40 -12.08 18.63
CA ASP A 422 -34.20 -12.08 19.45
C ASP A 422 -34.16 -13.30 20.39
N SER A 423 -33.02 -14.00 20.48
CA SER A 423 -32.98 -15.24 21.27
C SER A 423 -33.20 -15.03 22.78
N THR A 424 -32.98 -13.83 23.32
CA THR A 424 -33.31 -13.54 24.73
C THR A 424 -34.81 -13.34 24.93
N ALA A 425 -35.49 -12.71 23.96
CA ALA A 425 -36.95 -12.53 23.96
C ALA A 425 -37.67 -13.88 23.77
N LEU A 426 -37.19 -14.72 22.84
CA LEU A 426 -37.70 -16.08 22.64
C LEU A 426 -37.52 -16.94 23.89
N TYR A 427 -36.38 -16.82 24.58
CA TYR A 427 -36.14 -17.52 25.85
C TYR A 427 -37.09 -17.03 26.96
N LYS A 428 -37.30 -15.72 27.10
CA LYS A 428 -38.29 -15.14 28.05
C LYS A 428 -39.70 -15.65 27.79
N ALA A 429 -40.13 -15.61 26.53
CA ALA A 429 -41.45 -16.06 26.11
C ALA A 429 -41.66 -17.57 26.38
N ALA A 430 -40.64 -18.40 26.11
CA ALA A 430 -40.72 -19.84 26.31
C ALA A 430 -40.80 -20.26 27.79
N ILE A 431 -40.30 -19.43 28.71
CA ILE A 431 -40.34 -19.68 30.17
C ILE A 431 -41.58 -19.02 30.82
N GLY A 432 -42.32 -18.18 30.09
CA GLY A 432 -43.48 -17.47 30.64
C GLY A 432 -43.12 -16.44 31.72
N PHE A 433 -41.88 -15.94 31.71
CA PHE A 433 -41.36 -15.05 32.73
C PHE A 433 -41.75 -13.59 32.41
N ALA A 434 -42.61 -12.98 33.23
CA ALA A 434 -43.15 -11.64 33.03
C ALA A 434 -42.33 -10.50 33.68
N GLY A 435 -41.15 -10.79 34.24
CA GLY A 435 -40.26 -9.83 34.92
C GLY A 435 -38.87 -9.68 34.28
N ASN A 436 -38.00 -8.84 34.88
CA ASN A 436 -36.62 -8.66 34.44
C ASN A 436 -35.80 -9.95 34.65
N LEU A 437 -35.22 -10.49 33.58
CA LEU A 437 -34.48 -11.74 33.63
C LEU A 437 -33.05 -11.44 34.08
N HIS A 438 -32.67 -11.92 35.26
CA HIS A 438 -31.29 -11.81 35.77
C HIS A 438 -30.44 -12.92 35.17
N ALA A 439 -29.18 -12.63 34.84
CA ALA A 439 -28.26 -13.60 34.25
C ALA A 439 -28.02 -14.81 35.17
N SER A 440 -28.05 -14.66 36.49
CA SER A 440 -27.97 -15.75 37.46
C SER A 440 -29.17 -16.71 37.45
N SER A 441 -30.29 -16.32 36.82
CA SER A 441 -31.51 -17.14 36.73
C SER A 441 -31.50 -18.12 35.55
N ILE A 442 -30.55 -18.02 34.63
CA ILE A 442 -30.43 -18.95 33.50
C ILE A 442 -29.75 -20.23 33.97
N ASN A 443 -30.50 -21.32 33.98
CA ASN A 443 -30.01 -22.64 34.38
C ASN A 443 -30.03 -23.62 33.20
N GLU A 444 -29.03 -24.50 33.10
CA GLU A 444 -28.89 -25.51 32.05
C GLU A 444 -30.15 -26.37 31.90
N ARG A 445 -30.82 -26.68 33.02
CA ARG A 445 -32.07 -27.45 33.06
C ARG A 445 -33.25 -26.71 32.40
N GLN A 446 -33.27 -25.38 32.47
CA GLN A 446 -34.31 -24.55 31.83
C GLN A 446 -34.06 -24.39 30.33
N VAL A 447 -32.79 -24.22 29.93
CA VAL A 447 -32.38 -24.22 28.51
C VAL A 447 -32.62 -25.58 27.86
N ASN A 448 -32.49 -26.69 28.60
CA ASN A 448 -32.84 -28.01 28.09
C ASN A 448 -34.37 -28.22 27.96
N ARG A 449 -35.16 -27.64 28.88
CA ARG A 449 -36.63 -27.65 28.82
C ARG A 449 -37.17 -26.85 27.63
N VAL A 450 -36.59 -25.68 27.36
CA VAL A 450 -36.86 -24.89 26.16
C VAL A 450 -35.99 -25.46 25.04
N SER A 451 -36.48 -26.49 24.33
CA SER A 451 -35.69 -27.22 23.32
C SER A 451 -34.75 -26.30 22.52
N LEU A 452 -33.45 -26.58 22.55
CA LEU A 452 -32.43 -25.80 21.83
C LEU A 452 -32.78 -25.62 20.35
N SER A 453 -33.47 -26.59 19.76
CA SER A 453 -33.97 -26.52 18.38
C SER A 453 -34.90 -25.33 18.15
N THR A 454 -35.72 -24.95 19.14
CA THR A 454 -36.65 -23.82 19.06
C THR A 454 -35.93 -22.49 19.14
N LEU A 455 -34.88 -22.38 19.96
CA LEU A 455 -34.09 -21.15 20.12
C LEU A 455 -33.10 -20.92 18.97
N THR A 456 -32.65 -22.01 18.32
CA THR A 456 -31.70 -21.98 17.20
C THR A 456 -32.39 -21.99 15.83
N LEU A 457 -33.72 -22.11 15.77
CA LEU A 457 -34.47 -22.05 14.52
C LEU A 457 -34.34 -20.67 13.87
N LEU A 458 -33.90 -20.67 12.62
CA LEU A 458 -33.84 -19.46 11.81
C LEU A 458 -35.24 -19.11 11.28
N PRO A 459 -35.69 -17.85 11.44
CA PRO A 459 -36.85 -17.33 10.73
C PRO A 459 -36.75 -17.60 9.22
N ARG A 460 -37.90 -17.88 8.57
CA ARG A 460 -37.94 -18.21 7.12
C ARG A 460 -37.25 -17.15 6.24
N ARG A 461 -37.33 -15.87 6.63
CA ARG A 461 -36.66 -14.76 5.94
C ARG A 461 -35.13 -14.89 5.87
N PHE A 462 -34.50 -15.63 6.78
CA PHE A 462 -33.05 -15.85 6.80
C PHE A 462 -32.62 -17.19 6.20
N GLN A 463 -33.57 -18.05 5.83
CA GLN A 463 -33.29 -19.34 5.16
C GLN A 463 -33.12 -19.16 3.65
N ASN A 464 -32.28 -18.22 3.22
CA ASN A 464 -32.04 -17.92 1.81
C ASN A 464 -30.56 -17.72 1.51
N ARG A 465 -30.18 -17.90 0.24
CA ARG A 465 -28.78 -17.76 -0.23
C ARG A 465 -28.15 -16.40 0.08
N PHE A 466 -28.92 -15.31 0.08
CA PHE A 466 -28.39 -13.95 0.27
C PHE A 466 -27.98 -13.70 1.72
N PHE A 467 -28.68 -14.30 2.68
CA PHE A 467 -28.32 -14.27 4.08
C PHE A 467 -26.94 -14.91 4.30
N TYR A 468 -26.76 -16.14 3.81
CA TYR A 468 -25.48 -16.84 3.88
C TYR A 468 -24.37 -16.11 3.12
N ALA A 469 -24.67 -15.56 1.94
CA ALA A 469 -23.70 -14.76 1.18
C ALA A 469 -23.23 -13.51 1.95
N SER A 470 -24.13 -12.85 2.67
CA SER A 470 -23.79 -11.68 3.48
C SER A 470 -22.91 -12.06 4.67
N TRP A 471 -23.22 -13.20 5.32
CA TRP A 471 -22.39 -13.75 6.38
C TRP A 471 -20.98 -14.12 5.88
N MET A 472 -20.90 -14.87 4.77
CA MET A 472 -19.63 -15.21 4.14
C MET A 472 -18.82 -13.98 3.75
N LYS A 473 -19.47 -12.95 3.16
CA LYS A 473 -18.79 -11.69 2.81
C LYS A 473 -18.17 -11.04 4.05
N LYS A 474 -18.90 -11.02 5.17
CA LYS A 474 -18.38 -10.49 6.45
C LYS A 474 -17.18 -11.29 6.94
N LEU A 475 -17.29 -12.62 6.99
CA LEU A 475 -16.20 -13.51 7.42
C LEU A 475 -14.94 -13.37 6.55
N ILE A 476 -15.11 -13.32 5.22
CA ILE A 476 -14.02 -13.09 4.27
C ILE A 476 -13.38 -11.71 4.49
N GLY A 477 -14.18 -10.68 4.77
CA GLY A 477 -13.68 -9.34 5.09
C GLY A 477 -12.85 -9.29 6.37
N MET A 478 -13.15 -10.16 7.35
CA MET A 478 -12.39 -10.31 8.60
C MET A 478 -11.16 -11.22 8.47
N GLY A 479 -10.86 -11.76 7.28
CA GLY A 479 -9.77 -12.72 7.08
C GLY A 479 -10.07 -14.16 7.55
N GLU A 480 -11.28 -14.42 8.03
CA GLU A 480 -11.71 -15.71 8.57
C GLU A 480 -12.24 -16.64 7.46
N VAL A 481 -11.37 -16.96 6.50
CA VAL A 481 -11.74 -17.66 5.25
C VAL A 481 -12.18 -19.11 5.50
N ASP A 482 -11.51 -19.85 6.37
CA ASP A 482 -11.91 -21.23 6.71
C ASP A 482 -13.23 -21.28 7.51
N SER A 483 -13.50 -20.25 8.31
CA SER A 483 -14.81 -20.08 8.95
C SER A 483 -15.90 -19.80 7.91
N ALA A 484 -15.60 -18.99 6.88
CA ALA A 484 -16.51 -18.80 5.74
C ALA A 484 -16.75 -20.08 4.94
N ALA A 485 -15.74 -20.94 4.78
CA ALA A 485 -15.88 -22.26 4.17
C ALA A 485 -16.82 -23.17 5.00
N SER A 486 -16.84 -23.02 6.32
CA SER A 486 -17.74 -23.78 7.20
C SER A 486 -19.20 -23.36 7.04
N VAL A 487 -19.46 -22.09 6.68
CA VAL A 487 -20.82 -21.62 6.35
C VAL A 487 -21.40 -22.34 5.14
N ILE A 488 -20.57 -22.75 4.17
CA ILE A 488 -21.02 -23.57 3.03
C ILE A 488 -21.51 -24.95 3.48
N GLU A 489 -20.83 -25.60 4.43
CA GLU A 489 -21.30 -26.86 5.01
C GLU A 489 -22.69 -26.69 5.62
N LEU A 490 -22.86 -25.62 6.40
CA LEU A 490 -24.13 -25.28 7.03
C LEU A 490 -25.23 -24.99 5.99
N MET A 491 -24.91 -24.36 4.87
CA MET A 491 -25.88 -24.17 3.77
C MET A 491 -26.42 -25.53 3.31
N TYR A 492 -25.55 -26.53 3.08
CA TYR A 492 -25.97 -27.88 2.71
C TYR A 492 -26.79 -28.57 3.82
N GLU A 493 -26.37 -28.48 5.08
CA GLU A 493 -27.10 -29.06 6.23
C GLU A 493 -28.51 -28.50 6.36
N ARG A 494 -28.71 -27.22 6.00
CA ARG A 494 -30.01 -26.55 6.02
C ARG A 494 -30.78 -26.64 4.70
N GLY A 495 -30.29 -27.43 3.74
CA GLY A 495 -30.96 -27.65 2.45
C GLY A 495 -30.88 -26.47 1.48
N VAL A 496 -30.05 -25.46 1.76
CA VAL A 496 -29.81 -24.30 0.89
C VAL A 496 -28.60 -24.61 0.01
N LYS A 497 -28.79 -24.76 -1.30
CA LYS A 497 -27.66 -25.05 -2.21
C LYS A 497 -26.81 -23.78 -2.44
N PRO A 498 -25.47 -23.86 -2.34
CA PRO A 498 -24.61 -22.73 -2.65
C PRO A 498 -24.53 -22.50 -4.17
N ASP A 499 -24.59 -21.23 -4.56
CA ASP A 499 -24.32 -20.77 -5.92
C ASP A 499 -22.83 -20.52 -6.18
N SER A 500 -22.43 -20.46 -7.46
CA SER A 500 -21.05 -20.19 -7.90
C SER A 500 -20.45 -18.91 -7.29
N LYS A 501 -21.27 -17.88 -7.05
CA LYS A 501 -20.83 -16.61 -6.41
C LYS A 501 -20.25 -16.82 -5.01
N HIS A 502 -20.82 -17.72 -4.22
CA HIS A 502 -20.33 -17.99 -2.86
C HIS A 502 -18.94 -18.64 -2.93
N LEU A 503 -18.79 -19.61 -3.82
CA LEU A 503 -17.55 -20.37 -3.96
C LEU A 503 -16.46 -19.59 -4.67
N ASN A 504 -16.79 -18.77 -5.68
CA ASN A 504 -15.84 -17.84 -6.30
C ASN A 504 -15.27 -16.85 -5.28
N GLY A 505 -16.13 -16.28 -4.40
CA GLY A 505 -15.68 -15.41 -3.32
C GLY A 505 -14.73 -16.12 -2.34
N LEU A 506 -15.02 -17.37 -1.99
CA LEU A 506 -14.18 -18.19 -1.12
C LEU A 506 -12.84 -18.55 -1.77
N MET A 507 -12.86 -18.97 -3.05
CA MET A 507 -11.66 -19.24 -3.84
C MET A 507 -10.75 -18.01 -3.88
N ALA A 508 -11.29 -16.86 -4.25
CA ALA A 508 -10.53 -15.61 -4.30
C ALA A 508 -9.97 -15.23 -2.92
N ALA A 509 -10.69 -15.53 -1.83
CA ALA A 509 -10.19 -15.30 -0.48
C ALA A 509 -9.02 -16.23 -0.11
N TRP A 510 -9.11 -17.53 -0.43
CA TRP A 510 -7.99 -18.47 -0.21
C TRP A 510 -6.76 -18.15 -1.09
N LEU A 511 -6.97 -17.69 -2.32
CA LEU A 511 -5.86 -17.27 -3.19
C LEU A 511 -5.18 -15.99 -2.68
N ARG A 512 -5.92 -15.07 -2.06
CA ARG A 512 -5.37 -13.88 -1.41
C ARG A 512 -4.62 -14.20 -0.12
N ASP A 513 -5.12 -15.15 0.69
CA ASP A 513 -4.40 -15.68 1.86
C ASP A 513 -3.02 -16.22 1.45
N GLY A 514 -2.96 -16.91 0.31
CA GLY A 514 -1.69 -17.25 -0.32
C GLY A 514 -0.87 -18.32 0.41
N SER A 515 -1.39 -18.94 1.48
CA SER A 515 -0.77 -20.12 2.08
C SER A 515 -0.77 -21.30 1.09
N PRO A 516 0.23 -22.21 1.12
CA PRO A 516 0.28 -23.36 0.22
C PRO A 516 -1.00 -24.22 0.32
N SER A 517 -1.50 -24.44 1.54
CA SER A 517 -2.75 -25.14 1.78
C SER A 517 -3.97 -24.44 1.21
N ALA A 518 -4.08 -23.11 1.36
CA ALA A 518 -5.23 -22.37 0.83
C ALA A 518 -5.21 -22.36 -0.71
N ARG A 519 -4.03 -22.26 -1.32
CA ARG A 519 -3.87 -22.36 -2.78
C ARG A 519 -4.38 -23.69 -3.30
N THR A 520 -3.95 -24.81 -2.71
CA THR A 520 -4.42 -26.14 -3.11
C THR A 520 -5.93 -26.30 -2.91
N LYS A 521 -6.51 -25.80 -1.80
CA LYS A 521 -7.97 -25.80 -1.58
C LYS A 521 -8.70 -25.02 -2.67
N ALA A 522 -8.21 -23.84 -3.04
CA ALA A 522 -8.81 -22.98 -4.05
C ALA A 522 -8.74 -23.59 -5.45
N GLU A 523 -7.58 -24.12 -5.86
CA GLU A 523 -7.41 -24.79 -7.15
C GLU A 523 -8.29 -26.04 -7.25
N SER A 524 -8.26 -26.91 -6.23
CA SER A 524 -9.11 -28.09 -6.11
C SER A 524 -10.59 -27.74 -6.30
N LEU A 525 -11.06 -26.71 -5.61
CA LEU A 525 -12.43 -26.25 -5.69
C LEU A 525 -12.79 -25.71 -7.09
N ALA A 526 -11.94 -24.83 -7.62
CA ALA A 526 -12.20 -24.19 -8.90
C ALA A 526 -12.29 -25.23 -10.03
N TRP A 527 -11.40 -26.21 -10.03
CA TRP A 527 -11.41 -27.29 -11.01
C TRP A 527 -12.60 -28.24 -10.82
N ALA A 528 -13.02 -28.53 -9.59
CA ALA A 528 -14.25 -29.28 -9.34
C ALA A 528 -15.48 -28.55 -9.91
N MET A 529 -15.56 -27.22 -9.75
CA MET A 529 -16.63 -26.41 -10.33
C MET A 529 -16.57 -26.41 -11.87
N ILE A 530 -15.38 -26.34 -12.46
CA ILE A 530 -15.18 -26.42 -13.92
C ILE A 530 -15.61 -27.79 -14.46
N GLN A 531 -15.20 -28.89 -13.81
CA GLN A 531 -15.63 -30.24 -14.20
C GLN A 531 -17.15 -30.35 -14.15
N GLN A 532 -17.79 -29.87 -13.08
CA GLN A 532 -19.25 -29.90 -12.97
C GLN A 532 -19.93 -29.11 -14.10
N ARG A 533 -19.37 -27.97 -14.51
CA ARG A 533 -19.90 -27.19 -15.64
C ARG A 533 -19.80 -27.98 -16.94
N ILE A 534 -18.64 -28.58 -17.16
CA ILE A 534 -18.31 -29.35 -18.33
C ILE A 534 -19.22 -30.59 -18.45
N ASP A 535 -19.41 -31.34 -17.35
CA ASP A 535 -20.30 -32.49 -17.28
C ASP A 535 -21.75 -32.09 -17.64
N LEU A 536 -22.24 -30.98 -17.09
CA LEU A 536 -23.58 -30.46 -17.41
C LEU A 536 -23.76 -30.08 -18.88
N VAL A 537 -22.69 -29.65 -19.57
CA VAL A 537 -22.75 -29.31 -20.99
C VAL A 537 -22.87 -30.58 -21.82
N TRP A 538 -22.05 -31.60 -21.55
CA TRP A 538 -22.11 -32.87 -22.28
C TRP A 538 -23.40 -33.66 -22.02
N ASP A 539 -23.89 -33.66 -20.78
CA ASP A 539 -25.19 -34.27 -20.46
C ASP A 539 -26.33 -33.63 -21.26
N ARG A 540 -26.29 -32.30 -21.46
CA ARG A 540 -27.29 -31.56 -22.25
C ARG A 540 -27.16 -31.83 -23.75
N GLU A 541 -25.94 -31.87 -24.27
CA GLU A 541 -25.67 -32.11 -25.68
C GLU A 541 -25.89 -33.58 -26.08
N ARG A 542 -26.16 -34.48 -25.12
CA ARG A 542 -26.33 -35.94 -25.32
C ARG A 542 -25.20 -36.54 -26.17
N THR A 543 -24.00 -36.02 -26.00
CA THR A 543 -22.84 -36.44 -26.77
C THR A 543 -22.47 -37.88 -26.38
N PRO A 544 -22.43 -38.83 -27.32
CA PRO A 544 -22.03 -40.19 -27.00
C PRO A 544 -20.55 -40.24 -26.60
N GLY A 545 -20.27 -40.57 -25.35
CA GLY A 545 -18.91 -40.63 -24.80
C GLY A 545 -18.86 -40.19 -23.33
N GLN A 546 -17.71 -40.37 -22.69
CA GLN A 546 -17.48 -39.84 -21.35
C GLN A 546 -16.95 -38.42 -21.45
N ALA A 547 -17.47 -37.54 -20.59
CA ALA A 547 -16.94 -36.21 -20.37
C ALA A 547 -15.40 -36.22 -20.21
N PRO A 548 -14.62 -35.43 -20.98
CA PRO A 548 -13.23 -35.16 -20.67
C PRO A 548 -13.03 -34.84 -19.19
N ARG A 549 -12.29 -35.75 -18.55
CA ARG A 549 -11.86 -35.59 -17.17
C ARG A 549 -10.70 -34.62 -17.12
N LEU A 550 -10.76 -33.68 -16.18
CA LEU A 550 -9.62 -32.83 -15.86
C LEU A 550 -8.49 -33.70 -15.29
N SER A 551 -7.33 -33.63 -15.92
CA SER A 551 -6.12 -34.36 -15.50
C SER A 551 -5.23 -33.38 -14.76
N LEU A 552 -5.55 -33.15 -13.49
CA LEU A 552 -4.69 -32.39 -12.60
C LEU A 552 -3.83 -33.41 -11.87
N GLY A 553 -2.52 -33.23 -11.87
CA GLY A 553 -1.61 -34.03 -11.05
C GLY A 553 -1.91 -33.81 -9.58
N GLN A 554 -2.96 -34.44 -9.06
CA GLN A 554 -3.41 -34.32 -7.68
C GLN A 554 -2.42 -35.05 -6.78
N GLN A 555 -1.27 -34.43 -6.52
CA GLN A 555 -0.58 -34.67 -5.26
C GLN A 555 -1.41 -34.00 -4.18
N THR A 556 -2.47 -34.67 -3.75
CA THR A 556 -3.16 -34.31 -2.52
C THR A 556 -2.21 -34.69 -1.39
N ASP A 557 -1.50 -33.71 -0.83
CA ASP A 557 -0.79 -33.93 0.42
C ASP A 557 -1.84 -34.37 1.47
N PRO A 558 -1.73 -35.58 2.04
CA PRO A 558 -2.71 -36.10 3.00
C PRO A 558 -2.83 -35.22 4.26
N ARG A 559 -1.91 -34.27 4.47
CA ARG A 559 -1.98 -33.27 5.55
C ARG A 559 -2.99 -32.15 5.28
N ILE A 560 -3.41 -31.93 4.03
CA ILE A 560 -4.36 -30.87 3.67
C ILE A 560 -5.78 -31.37 3.95
N ARG A 561 -6.39 -30.87 5.04
CA ARG A 561 -7.80 -31.13 5.35
C ARG A 561 -8.70 -30.41 4.33
N VAL A 562 -9.18 -31.15 3.33
CA VAL A 562 -10.18 -30.69 2.38
C VAL A 562 -11.55 -30.62 3.07
N PRO A 563 -12.29 -29.50 2.99
CA PRO A 563 -13.62 -29.39 3.56
C PRO A 563 -14.59 -30.46 3.02
N LYS A 564 -15.42 -31.04 3.89
CA LYS A 564 -16.36 -32.14 3.55
C LYS A 564 -17.31 -31.79 2.41
N TRP A 565 -17.84 -30.56 2.39
CA TRP A 565 -18.71 -30.10 1.31
C TRP A 565 -18.04 -30.10 -0.07
N MET A 566 -16.71 -30.04 -0.18
CA MET A 566 -16.03 -30.13 -1.48
C MET A 566 -16.12 -31.53 -2.09
N GLN A 567 -16.44 -32.55 -1.28
CA GLN A 567 -16.76 -33.91 -1.73
C GLN A 567 -18.22 -34.07 -2.17
N ARG A 568 -19.08 -33.06 -1.90
CA ARG A 568 -20.47 -33.02 -2.35
C ARG A 568 -20.55 -32.38 -3.73
N THR A 569 -21.76 -32.36 -4.30
CA THR A 569 -22.02 -31.67 -5.57
C THR A 569 -21.80 -30.17 -5.44
N VAL A 570 -20.77 -29.64 -6.09
CA VAL A 570 -20.50 -28.20 -6.20
C VAL A 570 -21.37 -27.56 -7.30
N PRO A 571 -21.68 -26.27 -7.23
CA PRO A 571 -22.30 -25.55 -8.34
C PRO A 571 -21.36 -25.49 -9.56
N PRO A 572 -21.90 -25.45 -10.78
CA PRO A 572 -21.09 -25.33 -11.97
C PRO A 572 -20.33 -24.00 -12.01
N GLY A 573 -19.07 -24.08 -12.45
CA GLY A 573 -18.22 -22.92 -12.69
C GLY A 573 -18.83 -21.97 -13.73
N ASN A 574 -18.57 -20.67 -13.55
CA ASN A 574 -18.94 -19.61 -14.48
C ASN A 574 -17.69 -18.85 -14.93
N ILE A 575 -17.84 -17.84 -15.79
CA ILE A 575 -16.69 -17.07 -16.31
C ILE A 575 -15.81 -16.48 -15.18
N GLU A 576 -16.40 -16.08 -14.07
CA GLU A 576 -15.67 -15.56 -12.91
C GLU A 576 -14.77 -16.63 -12.27
N THR A 577 -15.20 -17.90 -12.21
CA THR A 577 -14.36 -19.03 -11.78
C THR A 577 -13.10 -19.14 -12.64
N PHE A 578 -13.26 -19.03 -13.96
CA PHE A 578 -12.16 -19.07 -14.92
C PHE A 578 -11.26 -17.83 -14.79
N SER A 579 -11.83 -16.63 -14.66
CA SER A 579 -11.04 -15.40 -14.50
C SER A 579 -10.20 -15.40 -13.21
N ILE A 580 -10.73 -15.94 -12.10
CA ILE A 580 -9.98 -16.08 -10.84
C ILE A 580 -8.77 -16.99 -11.01
N LEU A 581 -8.94 -18.16 -11.63
CA LEU A 581 -7.82 -19.07 -11.92
C LEU A 581 -6.83 -18.47 -12.90
N LEU A 582 -7.32 -17.78 -13.93
CA LEU A 582 -6.48 -17.13 -14.92
C LEU A 582 -5.58 -16.09 -14.26
N LEU A 583 -6.14 -15.23 -13.40
CA LEU A 583 -5.38 -14.24 -12.65
C LEU A 583 -4.29 -14.90 -11.80
N HIS A 584 -4.60 -16.04 -11.19
CA HIS A 584 -3.68 -16.78 -10.36
C HIS A 584 -2.50 -17.38 -11.14
N TYR A 585 -2.76 -18.10 -12.24
CA TYR A 585 -1.70 -18.71 -13.05
C TYR A 585 -0.85 -17.66 -13.76
N THR A 586 -1.48 -16.63 -14.35
CA THR A 586 -0.77 -15.55 -15.05
C THR A 586 0.09 -14.67 -14.13
N ARG A 587 -0.23 -14.57 -12.83
CA ARG A 587 0.63 -13.89 -11.84
C ARG A 587 1.86 -14.72 -11.46
N ARG A 588 1.81 -16.03 -11.64
CA ARG A 588 2.93 -16.96 -11.38
C ARG A 588 3.78 -17.25 -12.61
N GLY A 589 3.34 -16.84 -13.78
CA GLY A 589 3.98 -17.21 -15.05
C GLY A 589 3.80 -18.70 -15.38
N ASP A 590 2.71 -19.31 -14.90
CA ASP A 590 2.36 -20.70 -15.22
C ASP A 590 1.58 -20.74 -16.55
N ASP A 591 2.32 -20.65 -17.65
CA ASP A 591 1.78 -20.58 -19.01
C ASP A 591 1.06 -21.89 -19.39
N ASP A 592 1.61 -23.04 -19.01
CA ASP A 592 1.03 -24.36 -19.29
C ASP A 592 -0.38 -24.50 -18.70
N MET A 593 -0.55 -24.09 -17.44
CA MET A 593 -1.86 -24.10 -16.77
C MET A 593 -2.81 -23.04 -17.33
N THR A 594 -2.28 -21.91 -17.82
CA THR A 594 -3.07 -20.87 -18.48
C THR A 594 -3.65 -21.37 -19.80
N ASP A 595 -2.83 -22.00 -20.65
CA ASP A 595 -3.28 -22.59 -21.92
C ASP A 595 -4.26 -23.75 -21.69
N TYR A 596 -4.00 -24.57 -20.67
CA TYR A 596 -4.93 -25.62 -20.26
C TYR A 596 -6.29 -25.05 -19.85
N LEU A 597 -6.29 -23.97 -19.05
CA LEU A 597 -7.52 -23.32 -18.61
C LEU A 597 -8.31 -22.72 -19.78
N ILE A 598 -7.63 -22.08 -20.74
CA ILE A 598 -8.27 -21.52 -21.94
C ILE A 598 -8.93 -22.64 -22.76
N LYS A 599 -8.24 -23.77 -22.97
CA LYS A 599 -8.81 -24.94 -23.65
C LYS A 599 -10.06 -25.47 -22.93
N ARG A 600 -10.04 -25.53 -21.60
CA ARG A 600 -11.20 -25.97 -20.81
C ARG A 600 -12.36 -24.97 -20.80
N LEU A 601 -12.09 -23.68 -21.05
CA LEU A 601 -13.15 -22.69 -21.21
C LEU A 601 -14.01 -23.01 -22.44
N GLU A 602 -13.40 -23.45 -23.54
CA GLU A 602 -14.10 -23.89 -24.75
C GLU A 602 -14.96 -25.13 -24.50
N ASP A 603 -14.40 -26.15 -23.85
CA ASP A 603 -15.12 -27.37 -23.44
C ASP A 603 -16.34 -27.04 -22.57
N SER A 604 -16.23 -26.02 -21.71
CA SER A 604 -17.31 -25.59 -20.82
C SER A 604 -18.41 -24.76 -21.50
N ARG A 605 -18.25 -24.46 -22.79
CA ARG A 605 -19.13 -23.59 -23.60
C ARG A 605 -19.42 -22.25 -22.92
N ILE A 606 -18.44 -21.68 -22.22
CA ILE A 606 -18.55 -20.37 -21.60
C ILE A 606 -17.88 -19.35 -22.53
N LYS A 607 -18.63 -18.31 -22.90
CA LYS A 607 -18.07 -17.20 -23.66
C LYS A 607 -17.18 -16.33 -22.76
N PRO A 608 -15.93 -16.04 -23.14
CA PRO A 608 -15.11 -15.09 -22.41
C PRO A 608 -15.72 -13.68 -22.48
N ASN A 609 -15.46 -12.86 -21.47
CA ASN A 609 -15.89 -11.46 -21.38
C ASN A 609 -14.67 -10.52 -21.36
N SER A 610 -14.91 -9.20 -21.37
CA SER A 610 -13.86 -8.19 -21.33
C SER A 610 -12.93 -8.37 -20.13
N TYR A 611 -13.48 -8.67 -18.96
CA TYR A 611 -12.70 -8.96 -17.75
C TYR A 611 -11.68 -10.10 -17.98
N PHE A 612 -12.09 -11.23 -18.55
CA PHE A 612 -11.19 -12.34 -18.88
C PHE A 612 -10.12 -11.93 -19.92
N MET A 613 -10.52 -11.17 -20.94
CA MET A 613 -9.60 -10.62 -21.94
C MET A 613 -8.53 -9.72 -21.30
N ASN A 614 -8.93 -8.79 -20.44
CA ASN A 614 -8.03 -7.83 -19.78
C ASN A 614 -6.96 -8.54 -18.95
N HIS A 615 -7.30 -9.66 -18.31
CA HIS A 615 -6.33 -10.45 -17.55
C HIS A 615 -5.21 -11.03 -18.43
N LEU A 616 -5.55 -11.48 -19.64
CA LEU A 616 -4.57 -11.93 -20.62
C LEU A 616 -3.72 -10.76 -21.14
N LEU A 617 -4.35 -9.62 -21.45
CA LEU A 617 -3.62 -8.43 -21.93
C LEU A 617 -2.64 -7.91 -20.87
N TYR A 618 -3.06 -7.81 -19.61
CA TYR A 618 -2.17 -7.42 -18.51
C TYR A 618 -1.07 -8.44 -18.24
N ALA A 619 -1.29 -9.73 -18.53
CA ALA A 619 -0.24 -10.74 -18.44
C ALA A 619 0.86 -10.48 -19.48
N GLU A 620 0.49 -10.20 -20.73
CA GLU A 620 1.45 -9.83 -21.77
C GLU A 620 2.16 -8.50 -21.48
N LEU A 621 1.43 -7.53 -20.91
CA LEU A 621 2.01 -6.24 -20.52
C LEU A 621 3.11 -6.43 -19.46
N ARG A 622 2.91 -7.32 -18.47
CA ARG A 622 3.94 -7.65 -17.48
C ARG A 622 5.17 -8.31 -18.10
N ARG A 623 5.00 -9.06 -19.19
CA ARG A 623 6.08 -9.64 -19.99
C ARG A 623 6.76 -8.62 -20.91
N GLN A 624 6.16 -7.43 -21.07
CA GLN A 624 6.56 -6.39 -22.01
C GLN A 624 6.52 -6.85 -23.48
N ASP A 625 5.69 -7.85 -23.82
CA ASP A 625 5.49 -8.33 -25.19
C ASP A 625 4.33 -7.57 -25.86
N LEU A 626 4.64 -6.40 -26.40
CA LEU A 626 3.65 -5.51 -27.03
C LEU A 626 3.06 -6.13 -28.31
N ARG A 627 3.83 -6.96 -29.02
CA ARG A 627 3.40 -7.61 -30.27
C ARG A 627 2.33 -8.65 -29.99
N THR A 628 2.58 -9.55 -29.04
CA THR A 628 1.61 -10.58 -28.65
C THR A 628 0.37 -9.96 -28.02
N LEU A 629 0.53 -8.93 -27.19
CA LEU A 629 -0.58 -8.18 -26.60
C LEU A 629 -1.50 -7.60 -27.67
N TRP A 630 -0.95 -6.87 -28.63
CA TRP A 630 -1.73 -6.25 -29.70
C TRP A 630 -2.45 -7.28 -30.57
N HIS A 631 -1.77 -8.36 -30.92
CA HIS A 631 -2.38 -9.47 -31.68
C HIS A 631 -3.53 -10.13 -30.90
N LYS A 632 -3.35 -10.39 -29.60
CA LYS A 632 -4.40 -10.95 -28.73
C LYS A 632 -5.60 -10.02 -28.65
N PHE A 633 -5.38 -8.72 -28.44
CA PHE A 633 -6.46 -7.72 -28.43
C PHE A 633 -7.23 -7.74 -29.76
N ARG A 634 -6.56 -7.64 -30.91
CA ARG A 634 -7.22 -7.68 -32.22
C ARG A 634 -8.04 -8.96 -32.45
N THR A 635 -7.49 -10.10 -32.08
CA THR A 635 -8.15 -11.40 -32.25
C THR A 635 -9.37 -11.54 -31.34
N MET A 636 -9.23 -11.16 -30.06
CA MET A 636 -10.27 -11.32 -29.05
C MET A 636 -11.40 -10.30 -29.21
N SER A 637 -11.09 -9.06 -29.59
CA SER A 637 -12.07 -7.98 -29.80
C SER A 637 -13.07 -8.28 -30.94
N ALA A 638 -12.78 -9.26 -31.80
CA ALA A 638 -13.72 -9.72 -32.82
C ALA A 638 -14.96 -10.43 -32.23
N THR A 639 -14.81 -11.01 -31.02
CA THR A 639 -15.88 -11.78 -30.36
C THR A 639 -16.27 -11.21 -29.00
N ILE A 640 -15.36 -10.47 -28.36
CA ILE A 640 -15.52 -9.88 -27.03
C ILE A 640 -15.58 -8.37 -27.19
N GLN A 641 -16.61 -7.75 -26.60
CA GLN A 641 -16.68 -6.29 -26.56
C GLN A 641 -15.64 -5.75 -25.58
N PRO A 642 -14.69 -4.90 -26.01
CA PRO A 642 -13.74 -4.27 -25.09
C PRO A 642 -14.45 -3.29 -24.16
N ASP A 643 -13.78 -2.93 -23.06
CA ASP A 643 -14.22 -1.97 -22.05
C ASP A 643 -13.13 -0.92 -21.75
N LEU A 644 -13.41 0.05 -20.87
CA LEU A 644 -12.44 1.08 -20.50
C LEU A 644 -11.13 0.50 -19.97
N GLU A 645 -11.22 -0.56 -19.16
CA GLU A 645 -10.05 -1.24 -18.61
C GLU A 645 -9.20 -1.88 -19.72
N THR A 646 -9.84 -2.37 -20.78
CA THR A 646 -9.12 -2.83 -21.99
C THR A 646 -8.25 -1.71 -22.55
N TYR A 647 -8.84 -0.51 -22.75
CA TYR A 647 -8.12 0.63 -23.30
C TYR A 647 -7.08 1.19 -22.32
N ALA A 648 -7.34 1.16 -21.01
CA ALA A 648 -6.34 1.50 -20.00
C ALA A 648 -5.09 0.62 -20.13
N CYS A 649 -5.27 -0.70 -20.28
CA CYS A 649 -4.16 -1.62 -20.54
C CYS A 649 -3.43 -1.31 -21.86
N LEU A 650 -4.15 -0.96 -22.93
CA LEU A 650 -3.53 -0.58 -24.21
C LEU A 650 -2.75 0.72 -24.12
N TRP A 651 -3.23 1.71 -23.35
CA TRP A 651 -2.49 2.94 -23.11
C TRP A 651 -1.30 2.72 -22.16
N ASP A 652 -1.37 1.75 -21.25
CA ASP A 652 -0.21 1.33 -20.45
C ASP A 652 0.88 0.74 -21.34
N CYS A 653 0.47 -0.07 -22.31
CA CYS A 653 1.33 -0.57 -23.39
C CYS A 653 1.89 0.59 -24.23
N GLY A 654 1.06 1.59 -24.55
CA GLY A 654 1.45 2.81 -25.25
C GLY A 654 2.56 3.60 -24.53
N LYS A 655 2.52 3.68 -23.18
CA LYS A 655 3.60 4.31 -22.40
C LYS A 655 4.96 3.63 -22.63
N LEU A 656 4.99 2.31 -22.82
CA LEU A 656 6.21 1.56 -23.13
C LEU A 656 6.66 1.79 -24.58
N GLN A 657 5.71 1.79 -25.52
CA GLN A 657 5.96 1.92 -26.96
C GLN A 657 6.44 3.33 -27.37
N TYR A 658 5.78 4.37 -26.86
CA TYR A 658 6.00 5.75 -27.33
C TYR A 658 7.13 6.46 -26.58
N ASP A 659 7.59 5.92 -25.46
CA ASP A 659 8.76 6.41 -24.74
C ASP A 659 10.03 6.12 -25.56
N ARG A 660 10.42 7.06 -26.43
CA ARG A 660 11.60 6.98 -27.30
C ARG A 660 12.94 6.83 -26.54
N GLY A 661 12.92 6.94 -25.20
CA GLY A 661 14.05 6.63 -24.33
C GLY A 661 14.29 5.13 -24.12
N ARG A 662 13.32 4.27 -24.40
CA ARG A 662 13.36 2.80 -24.20
C ARG A 662 13.72 2.04 -25.48
N THR A 663 14.22 0.82 -25.32
CA THR A 663 14.73 -0.04 -26.41
C THR A 663 13.66 -0.91 -27.09
N ALA A 664 12.48 -1.06 -26.49
CA ALA A 664 11.40 -1.87 -27.05
C ALA A 664 10.50 -0.98 -27.94
N PHE A 665 10.75 -1.01 -29.26
CA PHE A 665 9.90 -0.37 -30.25
C PHE A 665 9.36 -1.45 -31.19
N GLU A 666 8.05 -1.67 -31.16
CA GLU A 666 7.37 -2.65 -32.01
C GLU A 666 6.67 -1.93 -33.17
N ALA A 667 7.14 -2.13 -34.40
CA ALA A 667 6.62 -1.41 -35.58
C ALA A 667 5.14 -1.70 -35.88
N ASN A 668 4.64 -2.86 -35.44
CA ASN A 668 3.26 -3.30 -35.68
C ASN A 668 2.25 -2.78 -34.65
N PHE A 669 2.71 -2.13 -33.57
CA PHE A 669 1.82 -1.52 -32.58
C PHE A 669 1.26 -0.20 -33.14
N PRO A 670 -0.03 0.13 -32.90
CA PRO A 670 -0.66 1.33 -33.47
C PRO A 670 0.03 2.62 -33.02
N THR A 671 -0.09 3.67 -33.82
CA THR A 671 0.29 5.02 -33.37
C THR A 671 -0.70 5.53 -32.32
N ALA A 672 -0.30 6.54 -31.53
CA ALA A 672 -1.18 7.12 -30.51
C ALA A 672 -2.51 7.61 -31.12
N ARG A 673 -2.47 8.22 -32.31
CA ARG A 673 -3.65 8.64 -33.08
C ARG A 673 -4.56 7.46 -33.44
N GLN A 674 -4.00 6.37 -33.97
CA GLN A 674 -4.76 5.17 -34.36
C GLN A 674 -5.41 4.48 -33.15
N LEU A 675 -4.67 4.36 -32.04
CA LEU A 675 -5.20 3.78 -30.80
C LEU A 675 -6.34 4.63 -30.24
N PHE A 676 -6.19 5.96 -30.29
CA PHE A 676 -7.25 6.89 -29.88
C PHE A 676 -8.48 6.80 -30.78
N ALA A 677 -8.29 6.76 -32.10
CA ALA A 677 -9.37 6.59 -33.06
C ALA A 677 -10.16 5.29 -32.81
N GLU A 678 -9.47 4.21 -32.49
CA GLU A 678 -10.10 2.94 -32.14
C GLU A 678 -10.91 3.02 -30.84
N MET A 679 -10.41 3.73 -29.83
CA MET A 679 -11.14 3.98 -28.58
C MET A 679 -12.39 4.83 -28.82
N VAL A 680 -12.28 5.91 -29.60
CA VAL A 680 -13.42 6.78 -29.94
C VAL A 680 -14.45 5.99 -30.76
N THR A 681 -14.02 5.21 -31.75
CA THR A 681 -14.90 4.37 -32.58
C THR A 681 -15.61 3.31 -31.76
N TRP A 682 -14.92 2.70 -30.79
CA TRP A 682 -15.57 1.79 -29.84
C TRP A 682 -16.64 2.52 -29.02
N TYR A 683 -16.30 3.67 -28.44
CA TYR A 683 -17.22 4.45 -27.62
C TYR A 683 -18.47 4.88 -28.40
N THR A 684 -18.31 5.36 -29.64
CA THR A 684 -19.44 5.81 -30.47
C THR A 684 -20.41 4.68 -30.80
N ASN A 685 -19.91 3.45 -30.93
CA ASN A 685 -20.70 2.24 -31.18
C ASN A 685 -21.42 1.68 -29.94
N LEU A 686 -21.16 2.21 -28.74
CA LEU A 686 -21.85 1.78 -27.52
C LEU A 686 -23.33 2.21 -27.50
N SER A 687 -24.16 1.41 -26.84
CA SER A 687 -25.56 1.79 -26.55
C SER A 687 -25.63 3.05 -25.66
N PRO A 688 -26.70 3.87 -25.72
CA PRO A 688 -26.81 5.09 -24.91
C PRO A 688 -26.62 4.86 -23.40
N ARG A 689 -27.15 3.74 -22.88
CA ARG A 689 -26.97 3.36 -21.47
C ARG A 689 -25.51 3.02 -21.16
N ALA A 690 -24.85 2.30 -22.05
CA ALA A 690 -23.44 1.94 -21.89
C ALA A 690 -22.54 3.18 -21.97
N LYS A 691 -22.84 4.14 -22.85
CA LYS A 691 -22.14 5.44 -22.92
C LYS A 691 -22.20 6.17 -21.59
N SER A 692 -23.39 6.35 -21.01
CA SER A 692 -23.53 7.01 -19.69
C SER A 692 -22.76 6.28 -18.58
N THR A 693 -22.82 4.94 -18.53
CA THR A 693 -22.03 4.18 -17.53
C THR A 693 -20.52 4.34 -17.75
N THR A 694 -20.09 4.36 -19.01
CA THR A 694 -18.68 4.54 -19.39
C THR A 694 -18.18 5.94 -19.06
N GLN A 695 -19.02 6.98 -19.24
CA GLN A 695 -18.71 8.35 -18.83
C GLN A 695 -18.51 8.45 -17.32
N ASP A 696 -19.39 7.83 -16.52
CA ASP A 696 -19.29 7.83 -15.06
C ASP A 696 -18.06 7.05 -14.54
N GLU A 697 -17.62 6.02 -15.28
CA GLU A 697 -16.47 5.17 -14.92
C GLU A 697 -15.12 5.69 -15.43
N PHE A 698 -15.12 6.68 -16.34
CA PHE A 698 -13.90 7.23 -16.92
C PHE A 698 -13.09 7.99 -15.86
N SER A 699 -11.84 7.58 -15.64
CA SER A 699 -11.00 8.14 -14.59
C SER A 699 -10.08 9.25 -15.10
N LYS A 700 -9.75 10.20 -14.22
CA LYS A 700 -8.74 11.23 -14.48
C LYS A 700 -7.35 10.61 -14.74
N ASP A 701 -7.03 9.50 -14.08
CA ASP A 701 -5.77 8.78 -14.31
C ASP A 701 -5.66 8.29 -15.76
N LEU A 702 -6.77 7.80 -16.34
CA LEU A 702 -6.81 7.38 -17.74
C LEU A 702 -6.67 8.58 -18.68
N TYR A 703 -7.29 9.72 -18.37
CA TYR A 703 -7.08 10.98 -19.11
C TYR A 703 -5.59 11.34 -19.17
N ASP A 704 -4.95 11.45 -18.01
CA ASP A 704 -3.54 11.87 -17.90
C ASP A 704 -2.62 10.88 -18.62
N GLN A 705 -2.97 9.59 -18.61
CA GLN A 705 -2.25 8.54 -19.30
C GLN A 705 -2.36 8.63 -20.83
N ILE A 706 -3.54 8.96 -21.36
CA ILE A 706 -3.74 9.19 -22.79
C ILE A 706 -2.90 10.40 -23.23
N ILE A 707 -3.02 11.52 -22.53
CA ILE A 707 -2.27 12.75 -22.83
C ILE A 707 -0.76 12.48 -22.74
N ARG A 708 -0.29 11.79 -21.69
CA ARG A 708 1.12 11.39 -21.56
C ARG A 708 1.63 10.58 -22.75
N CYS A 709 0.82 9.69 -23.32
CA CYS A 709 1.20 8.92 -24.50
C CYS A 709 1.37 9.81 -25.74
N PHE A 710 0.48 10.78 -25.96
CA PHE A 710 0.63 11.77 -27.03
C PHE A 710 1.86 12.67 -26.83
N CYS A 711 2.13 13.06 -25.58
CA CYS A 711 3.33 13.79 -25.20
C CYS A 711 4.61 12.99 -25.52
N PHE A 712 4.63 11.70 -25.23
CA PHE A 712 5.76 10.81 -25.55
C PHE A 712 5.94 10.59 -27.05
N SER A 713 4.86 10.48 -27.83
CA SER A 713 4.95 10.42 -29.29
C SER A 713 5.44 11.71 -29.93
N LYS A 714 5.49 12.82 -29.17
CA LYS A 714 5.82 14.18 -29.61
C LYS A 714 4.81 14.73 -30.63
N ASP A 715 3.54 14.39 -30.44
CA ASP A 715 2.46 14.71 -31.37
C ASP A 715 1.62 15.89 -30.85
N LEU A 716 2.05 17.11 -31.17
CA LEU A 716 1.37 18.35 -30.75
C LEU A 716 -0.10 18.43 -31.23
N PRO A 717 -0.41 18.29 -32.53
CA PRO A 717 -1.80 18.38 -32.98
C PRO A 717 -2.66 17.25 -32.40
N GLY A 718 -2.12 16.03 -32.25
CA GLY A 718 -2.84 14.94 -31.60
C GLY A 718 -3.14 15.20 -30.11
N THR A 719 -2.22 15.86 -29.40
CA THR A 719 -2.43 16.24 -27.98
C THR A 719 -3.59 17.24 -27.86
N LEU A 720 -3.64 18.25 -28.73
CA LEU A 720 -4.72 19.24 -28.76
C LEU A 720 -6.08 18.56 -29.05
N VAL A 721 -6.14 17.77 -30.12
CA VAL A 721 -7.37 17.05 -30.50
C VAL A 721 -7.83 16.11 -29.39
N ALA A 722 -6.91 15.39 -28.75
CA ALA A 722 -7.24 14.48 -27.64
C ALA A 722 -7.89 15.22 -26.47
N MET A 723 -7.35 16.37 -26.04
CA MET A 723 -7.92 17.14 -24.92
C MET A 723 -9.36 17.60 -25.21
N HIS A 724 -9.61 18.19 -26.37
CA HIS A 724 -10.95 18.64 -26.77
C HIS A 724 -11.94 17.48 -26.95
N THR A 725 -11.47 16.36 -27.50
CA THR A 725 -12.30 15.17 -27.68
C THR A 725 -12.66 14.54 -26.34
N LEU A 726 -11.71 14.43 -25.41
CA LEU A 726 -11.96 13.87 -24.07
C LEU A 726 -12.88 14.78 -23.23
N ARG A 727 -12.76 16.11 -23.36
CA ARG A 727 -13.72 17.07 -22.80
C ARG A 727 -15.13 16.84 -23.35
N THR A 728 -15.27 16.70 -24.68
CA THR A 728 -16.57 16.52 -25.33
C THR A 728 -17.23 15.17 -25.02
N ILE A 729 -16.44 14.10 -24.98
CA ILE A 729 -16.96 12.73 -24.81
C ILE A 729 -17.16 12.38 -23.33
N PHE A 730 -16.20 12.73 -22.46
CA PHE A 730 -16.17 12.27 -21.07
C PHE A 730 -16.34 13.40 -20.04
N ASN A 731 -16.45 14.67 -20.47
CA ASN A 731 -16.54 15.83 -19.59
C ASN A 731 -15.37 15.92 -18.58
N VAL A 732 -14.18 15.47 -19.00
CA VAL A 732 -12.93 15.55 -18.22
C VAL A 732 -12.01 16.59 -18.83
N TYR A 733 -11.46 17.42 -17.97
CA TYR A 733 -10.68 18.61 -18.30
C TYR A 733 -9.20 18.41 -18.04
N PRO A 734 -8.31 19.27 -18.59
CA PRO A 734 -6.92 19.33 -18.16
C PRO A 734 -6.79 19.94 -16.76
N ASP A 735 -5.85 19.42 -15.97
CA ASP A 735 -5.45 19.94 -14.64
C ASP A 735 -3.95 20.31 -14.65
N ASP A 736 -3.40 20.78 -13.53
CA ASP A 736 -1.99 21.12 -13.38
C ASP A 736 -1.04 19.96 -13.75
N THR A 737 -1.44 18.70 -13.50
CA THR A 737 -0.66 17.52 -13.92
C THR A 737 -0.54 17.43 -15.43
N THR A 738 -1.63 17.71 -16.15
CA THR A 738 -1.68 17.68 -17.62
C THR A 738 -0.92 18.86 -18.22
N ALA A 739 -1.01 20.04 -17.60
CA ALA A 739 -0.22 21.21 -18.00
C ALA A 739 1.27 20.91 -17.89
N ARG A 740 1.72 20.29 -16.79
CA ARG A 740 3.11 19.83 -16.63
C ARG A 740 3.52 18.83 -17.72
N LEU A 741 2.66 17.89 -18.09
CA LEU A 741 2.95 16.94 -19.18
C LEU A 741 3.14 17.65 -20.54
N ILE A 742 2.31 18.64 -20.84
CA ILE A 742 2.38 19.43 -22.08
C ILE A 742 3.63 20.32 -22.09
N ILE A 743 3.95 21.00 -20.99
CA ILE A 743 5.18 21.79 -20.85
C ILE A 743 6.42 20.91 -21.07
N LEU A 744 6.41 19.69 -20.53
CA LEU A 744 7.48 18.70 -20.76
C LEU A 744 7.53 18.21 -22.21
N GLN A 745 6.39 18.07 -22.89
CA GLN A 745 6.36 17.75 -24.32
C GLN A 745 7.01 18.84 -25.16
N VAL A 746 6.61 20.10 -24.94
CA VAL A 746 7.10 21.27 -25.69
C VAL A 746 8.59 21.46 -25.46
N SER A 747 9.07 21.38 -24.21
CA SER A 747 10.50 21.51 -23.90
C SER A 747 11.36 20.39 -24.51
N ARG A 748 10.80 19.19 -24.72
CA ARG A 748 11.46 18.04 -25.39
C ARG A 748 11.53 18.15 -26.92
N LEU A 749 10.82 19.10 -27.51
CA LEU A 749 10.87 19.38 -28.94
C LEU A 749 12.02 20.32 -29.31
N ALA A 750 12.51 21.13 -28.36
CA ALA A 750 13.68 21.96 -28.56
C ALA A 750 14.91 21.11 -28.88
N SER A 751 15.62 21.43 -29.96
CA SER A 751 16.72 20.62 -30.51
C SER A 751 17.82 20.36 -29.48
N VAL A 752 18.08 19.08 -29.23
CA VAL A 752 19.25 18.63 -28.46
C VAL A 752 20.38 18.31 -29.45
N PRO A 753 21.65 18.74 -29.22
CA PRO A 753 22.77 18.48 -30.13
C PRO A 753 22.91 16.99 -30.48
N ALA A 754 23.22 16.69 -31.75
CA ALA A 754 23.25 15.32 -32.30
C ALA A 754 24.17 14.33 -31.55
N ASN A 755 25.13 14.83 -30.77
CA ASN A 755 26.10 14.04 -29.99
C ASN A 755 25.69 13.79 -28.52
N THR A 756 24.46 14.10 -28.13
CA THR A 756 24.01 13.88 -26.74
C THR A 756 23.77 12.40 -26.43
N PRO A 757 24.35 11.84 -25.35
CA PRO A 757 24.14 10.44 -24.98
C PRO A 757 22.67 10.15 -24.65
N LYS A 758 22.16 8.99 -25.08
CA LYS A 758 20.78 8.54 -24.80
C LYS A 758 20.40 8.55 -23.31
N ARG A 759 21.38 8.48 -22.39
CA ARG A 759 21.17 8.57 -20.93
C ARG A 759 20.80 10.00 -20.48
N HIS A 760 21.40 11.03 -21.08
CA HIS A 760 21.08 12.44 -20.79
C HIS A 760 19.72 12.86 -21.35
N LEU A 761 19.30 12.25 -22.48
CA LEU A 761 17.94 12.42 -23.03
C LEU A 761 16.83 11.83 -22.14
N ARG A 762 17.17 11.02 -21.11
CA ARG A 762 16.19 10.44 -20.17
C ARG A 762 15.92 11.34 -18.95
N ARG A 763 16.86 12.22 -18.59
CA ARG A 763 16.75 13.15 -17.45
C ARG A 763 16.74 14.59 -17.94
N LEU A 764 15.71 14.96 -18.72
CA LEU A 764 15.53 16.32 -19.24
C LEU A 764 15.28 17.38 -18.14
N SER A 765 15.09 17.04 -16.87
CA SER A 765 15.12 18.05 -15.80
C SER A 765 16.54 18.35 -15.29
N SER A 766 17.54 17.57 -15.71
CA SER A 766 18.92 17.66 -15.20
C SER A 766 19.87 18.44 -16.11
N THR A 767 19.54 18.63 -17.39
CA THR A 767 20.37 19.43 -18.28
C THR A 767 20.06 20.93 -18.13
N PRO A 768 21.05 21.82 -18.07
CA PRO A 768 20.82 23.26 -17.85
C PRO A 768 19.95 23.88 -18.96
N ARG A 769 20.16 23.49 -20.23
CA ARG A 769 19.37 23.97 -21.38
C ARG A 769 17.91 23.56 -21.35
N SER A 770 17.59 22.39 -20.81
CA SER A 770 16.20 21.94 -20.74
C SER A 770 15.46 22.58 -19.57
N ARG A 771 16.14 22.89 -18.46
CA ARG A 771 15.60 23.76 -17.40
C ARG A 771 15.29 25.15 -17.95
N GLU A 772 16.19 25.72 -18.75
CA GLU A 772 15.95 27.00 -19.43
C GLU A 772 14.73 26.93 -20.37
N ASN A 773 14.63 25.88 -21.20
CA ASN A 773 13.46 25.69 -22.06
C ASN A 773 12.16 25.51 -21.27
N ILE A 774 12.18 24.77 -20.16
CA ILE A 774 11.02 24.61 -19.27
C ILE A 774 10.61 25.98 -18.71
N ASN A 775 11.56 26.78 -18.22
CA ASN A 775 11.30 28.12 -17.71
C ASN A 775 10.75 29.06 -18.79
N GLN A 776 11.25 28.98 -20.03
CA GLN A 776 10.71 29.75 -21.16
C GLN A 776 9.27 29.37 -21.47
N VAL A 777 8.95 28.07 -21.52
CA VAL A 777 7.59 27.59 -21.76
C VAL A 777 6.66 27.96 -20.61
N GLN A 778 7.13 27.90 -19.36
CA GLN A 778 6.36 28.33 -18.19
C GLN A 778 6.04 29.82 -18.24
N ARG A 779 7.01 30.68 -18.58
CA ARG A 779 6.75 32.11 -18.81
C ARG A 779 5.71 32.36 -19.91
N LEU A 780 5.73 31.56 -20.98
CA LEU A 780 4.69 31.66 -22.02
C LEU A 780 3.31 31.28 -21.49
N VAL A 781 3.21 30.22 -20.68
CA VAL A 781 1.96 29.83 -20.02
C VAL A 781 1.47 30.94 -19.10
N ASP A 782 2.37 31.56 -18.32
CA ASP A 782 2.04 32.67 -17.43
C ASP A 782 1.50 33.87 -18.22
N ILE A 783 2.13 34.25 -19.33
CA ILE A 783 1.66 35.32 -20.21
C ILE A 783 0.28 35.00 -20.79
N LEU A 784 0.05 33.77 -21.26
CA LEU A 784 -1.25 33.34 -21.78
C LEU A 784 -2.33 33.37 -20.68
N SER A 785 -1.99 32.93 -19.46
CA SER A 785 -2.90 32.95 -18.33
C SER A 785 -3.29 34.38 -17.94
N GLN A 786 -2.34 35.31 -17.92
CA GLN A 786 -2.58 36.73 -17.63
C GLN A 786 -3.44 37.39 -18.70
N ARG A 787 -3.23 37.06 -19.98
CA ARG A 787 -4.08 37.56 -21.08
C ARG A 787 -5.50 37.06 -20.97
N LYS A 788 -5.68 35.75 -20.73
CA LYS A 788 -7.00 35.17 -20.50
C LYS A 788 -7.68 35.77 -19.26
N ALA A 789 -6.93 36.06 -18.21
CA ALA A 789 -7.44 36.79 -17.05
C ALA A 789 -7.97 38.18 -17.44
N ALA A 790 -7.20 38.95 -18.22
CA ALA A 790 -7.60 40.28 -18.69
C ALA A 790 -8.85 40.23 -19.60
N GLU A 791 -8.92 39.27 -20.53
CA GLU A 791 -10.12 39.07 -21.39
C GLU A 791 -11.38 38.74 -20.59
N LEU A 792 -11.24 38.03 -19.47
CA LEU A 792 -12.35 37.69 -18.58
C LEU A 792 -12.76 38.88 -17.71
N GLU A 793 -11.80 39.67 -17.23
CA GLU A 793 -12.04 40.90 -16.49
C GLU A 793 -12.76 41.96 -17.35
N GLU A 794 -12.38 42.10 -18.63
CA GLU A 794 -13.09 42.97 -19.59
C GLU A 794 -14.54 42.54 -19.82
N LYS A 795 -14.83 41.25 -19.71
CA LYS A 795 -16.19 40.68 -19.77
C LYS A 795 -16.92 40.74 -18.44
N GLY A 796 -16.30 41.28 -17.38
CA GLY A 796 -16.89 41.44 -16.05
C GLY A 796 -16.85 40.18 -15.17
N LEU A 797 -16.02 39.18 -15.50
CA LEU A 797 -15.86 37.93 -14.76
C LEU A 797 -14.51 37.91 -14.03
N SER A 798 -14.51 37.72 -12.70
CA SER A 798 -13.27 37.58 -11.92
C SER A 798 -12.92 36.10 -11.72
N LEU A 799 -11.68 35.70 -12.04
CA LEU A 799 -11.14 34.34 -11.87
C LEU A 799 -11.40 33.72 -10.48
N THR A 800 -11.43 34.55 -9.44
CA THR A 800 -11.66 34.13 -8.05
C THR A 800 -13.11 33.75 -7.75
N ASN A 801 -14.06 34.24 -8.55
CA ASN A 801 -15.51 34.00 -8.40
C ASN A 801 -16.11 33.07 -9.47
N MET A 802 -15.30 32.58 -10.41
CA MET A 802 -15.75 31.66 -11.46
C MET A 802 -16.12 30.28 -10.93
N ASP A 803 -17.10 29.66 -11.57
CA ASP A 803 -17.48 28.26 -11.31
C ASP A 803 -16.29 27.33 -11.66
N PRO A 804 -16.05 26.23 -10.92
CA PRO A 804 -14.95 25.31 -11.22
C PRO A 804 -14.97 24.77 -12.66
N HIS A 805 -16.15 24.65 -13.28
CA HIS A 805 -16.29 24.25 -14.67
C HIS A 805 -15.68 25.28 -15.64
N GLU A 806 -15.96 26.57 -15.42
CA GLU A 806 -15.44 27.65 -16.28
C GLU A 806 -13.93 27.79 -16.14
N ARG A 807 -13.38 27.59 -14.93
CA ARG A 807 -11.93 27.55 -14.72
C ARG A 807 -11.25 26.45 -15.52
N ASN A 808 -11.86 25.27 -15.56
CA ASN A 808 -11.34 24.13 -16.29
C ASN A 808 -11.42 24.34 -17.82
N GLU A 809 -12.46 25.02 -18.31
CA GLU A 809 -12.54 25.48 -19.71
C GLU A 809 -11.42 26.45 -20.04
N CYS A 810 -11.16 27.44 -19.18
CA CYS A 810 -10.05 28.36 -19.37
C CYS A 810 -8.69 27.65 -19.41
N GLN A 811 -8.46 26.66 -18.54
CA GLN A 811 -7.24 25.87 -18.57
C GLN A 811 -7.08 25.10 -19.88
N LEU A 812 -8.17 24.53 -20.42
CA LEU A 812 -8.17 23.88 -21.73
C LEU A 812 -7.78 24.84 -22.86
N GLU A 813 -8.37 26.04 -22.87
CA GLU A 813 -8.04 27.08 -23.86
C GLU A 813 -6.57 27.50 -23.78
N ILE A 814 -6.04 27.77 -22.58
CA ILE A 814 -4.64 28.18 -22.40
C ILE A 814 -3.68 27.10 -22.92
N MET A 815 -3.95 25.82 -22.63
CA MET A 815 -3.13 24.71 -23.13
C MET A 815 -3.25 24.53 -24.65
N ALA A 816 -4.44 24.72 -25.21
CA ALA A 816 -4.66 24.66 -26.65
C ALA A 816 -3.93 25.79 -27.38
N ASP A 817 -3.99 27.02 -26.85
CA ASP A 817 -3.28 28.19 -27.38
C ASP A 817 -1.76 28.00 -27.32
N LEU A 818 -1.24 27.46 -26.21
CA LEU A 818 0.17 27.11 -26.08
C LEU A 818 0.62 26.14 -27.19
N LEU A 819 -0.14 25.06 -27.41
CA LEU A 819 0.16 24.09 -28.46
C LEU A 819 0.12 24.72 -29.85
N ARG A 820 -0.86 25.59 -30.13
CA ARG A 820 -0.96 26.32 -31.41
C ARG A 820 0.22 27.26 -31.65
N ILE A 821 0.65 28.00 -30.63
CA ILE A 821 1.81 28.90 -30.72
C ILE A 821 3.08 28.11 -31.02
N VAL A 822 3.29 26.98 -30.33
CA VAL A 822 4.46 26.13 -30.55
C VAL A 822 4.45 25.51 -31.95
N MET A 823 3.30 25.05 -32.45
CA MET A 823 3.16 24.55 -33.82
C MET A 823 3.49 25.64 -34.85
N GLY A 824 3.00 26.87 -34.64
CA GLY A 824 3.29 28.02 -35.48
C GLY A 824 4.77 28.44 -35.49
N ARG A 825 5.54 28.15 -34.43
CA ARG A 825 7.00 28.36 -34.41
C ARG A 825 7.77 27.30 -35.20
N MET A 826 7.21 26.10 -35.34
CA MET A 826 7.88 24.96 -35.97
C MET A 826 7.57 24.82 -37.47
N GLY A 827 6.49 25.44 -37.97
CA GLY A 827 6.06 25.37 -39.37
C GLY A 827 5.34 26.64 -39.83
N GLU A 828 4.68 26.59 -40.99
CA GLU A 828 3.91 27.74 -41.50
C GLU A 828 2.55 27.89 -40.79
N GLN A 829 2.27 29.09 -40.29
CA GLN A 829 1.09 29.37 -39.48
C GLN A 829 -0.24 29.16 -40.21
N SER A 830 -0.28 29.32 -41.53
CA SER A 830 -1.44 29.04 -42.38
C SER A 830 -1.79 27.56 -42.47
N GLU A 831 -0.83 26.67 -42.19
CA GLU A 831 -1.03 25.23 -42.29
C GLU A 831 -1.44 24.59 -40.96
N VAL A 832 -1.23 25.26 -39.82
CA VAL A 832 -1.46 24.69 -38.48
C VAL A 832 -2.91 24.22 -38.28
N GLU A 833 -3.89 25.03 -38.64
CA GLU A 833 -5.31 24.65 -38.49
C GLU A 833 -5.71 23.55 -39.49
N GLY A 834 -5.16 23.56 -40.70
CA GLY A 834 -5.34 22.48 -41.67
C GLY A 834 -4.76 21.15 -41.18
N GLN A 835 -3.60 21.19 -40.53
CA GLN A 835 -2.96 20.03 -39.90
C GLN A 835 -3.80 19.52 -38.72
N VAL A 836 -4.28 20.40 -37.84
CA VAL A 836 -5.14 20.03 -36.70
C VAL A 836 -6.44 19.37 -37.16
N LEU A 837 -7.11 19.92 -38.18
CA LEU A 837 -8.33 19.33 -38.75
C LEU A 837 -8.09 17.98 -39.43
N SER A 838 -6.98 17.83 -40.14
CA SER A 838 -6.57 16.55 -40.74
C SER A 838 -6.37 15.49 -39.66
N VAL A 839 -5.66 15.84 -38.57
CA VAL A 839 -5.42 14.95 -37.42
C VAL A 839 -6.72 14.62 -36.68
N ALA A 840 -7.66 15.56 -36.57
CA ALA A 840 -8.99 15.29 -36.02
C ALA A 840 -9.74 14.23 -36.83
N GLY A 841 -9.61 14.25 -38.16
CA GLY A 841 -10.10 13.18 -39.03
C GLY A 841 -9.44 11.82 -38.75
N GLU A 842 -8.12 11.77 -38.64
CA GLU A 842 -7.38 10.54 -38.30
C GLU A 842 -7.78 9.95 -36.94
N MET A 843 -8.13 10.81 -35.98
CA MET A 843 -8.50 10.45 -34.61
C MET A 843 -9.99 10.16 -34.42
N GLY A 844 -10.81 10.26 -35.48
CA GLY A 844 -12.26 10.04 -35.42
C GLY A 844 -13.03 11.15 -34.67
N ALA A 845 -12.47 12.36 -34.64
CA ALA A 845 -12.96 13.51 -33.88
C ALA A 845 -13.35 14.70 -34.77
N SER A 846 -13.76 14.47 -36.02
CA SER A 846 -14.11 15.53 -36.99
C SER A 846 -15.28 16.43 -36.55
N ASP A 847 -16.17 15.91 -35.70
CA ASP A 847 -17.36 16.63 -35.24
C ASP A 847 -17.11 17.43 -33.93
N VAL A 848 -15.89 17.40 -33.40
CA VAL A 848 -15.53 18.04 -32.12
C VAL A 848 -15.15 19.50 -32.36
N ASP A 849 -15.65 20.40 -31.51
CA ASP A 849 -15.20 21.78 -31.47
C ASP A 849 -13.79 21.88 -30.84
N LEU A 850 -12.80 22.19 -31.69
CA LEU A 850 -11.40 22.32 -31.31
C LEU A 850 -11.05 23.74 -30.79
N GLY A 851 -12.05 24.61 -30.64
CA GLY A 851 -11.87 25.99 -30.20
C GLY A 851 -11.47 26.94 -31.33
N THR A 852 -11.45 28.23 -31.02
CA THR A 852 -11.13 29.28 -31.99
C THR A 852 -9.66 29.30 -32.39
N PRO A 853 -9.33 29.55 -33.67
CA PRO A 853 -7.94 29.74 -34.10
C PRO A 853 -7.32 30.99 -33.45
N LEU A 854 -5.99 31.01 -33.31
CA LEU A 854 -5.26 32.12 -32.68
C LEU A 854 -5.61 33.47 -33.33
N GLY A 855 -6.08 34.43 -32.52
CA GLY A 855 -6.32 35.82 -32.91
C GLY A 855 -5.04 36.53 -33.35
N GLU A 856 -5.16 37.60 -34.14
CA GLU A 856 -4.01 38.31 -34.75
C GLU A 856 -2.99 38.80 -33.71
N GLU A 857 -3.42 39.17 -32.50
CA GLU A 857 -2.55 39.64 -31.42
C GLU A 857 -1.75 38.53 -30.73
N SER A 858 -2.28 37.30 -30.67
CA SER A 858 -1.57 36.13 -30.16
C SER A 858 -0.49 35.64 -31.13
N ARG A 859 -0.54 36.08 -32.40
CA ARG A 859 0.51 35.83 -33.40
C ARG A 859 1.78 36.63 -33.13
N SER A 860 1.69 37.73 -32.36
CA SER A 860 2.83 38.59 -32.01
C SER A 860 3.71 38.07 -30.87
N LEU A 861 3.32 36.97 -30.21
CA LEU A 861 4.10 36.28 -29.17
C LEU A 861 5.15 35.30 -29.73
N LEU A 862 5.27 35.23 -31.05
CA LEU A 862 6.38 34.59 -31.76
C LEU A 862 7.63 35.46 -31.64
#